data_AF-A0A4U7JAQ9-F1
#
_entry.id   AF-A0A4U7JAQ9-F1
#
_cell.length_a   1.000
_cell.length_b   1.000
_cell.length_c   1.000
_cell.angle_alpha   90.00
_cell.angle_beta   90.00
_cell.angle_gamma   90.00
#
_symmetry.space_group_name_H-M   'P 1'
#
loop_
_entity.id
_entity.type
_entity.pdbx_description
1 polymer ?
#
loop_
_entity_poly.entity_id
_entity_poly.type
_entity_poly.pdbx_seq_one_letter_code
_entity_poly.pdbx_strand_id
1 'polypeptide(L)'
;MSILIQFELKRYHHLKFGDNESHHHHNSSGCNDYATAIAEYRKSFASKKDVIEQTPDPAVKDMLLHMNEKGIETVFDRFDEQKPQCSFGLAGVCCKNCTMGPCKITKKTPRGVCGADADVIVARNLLRSIAAGVAAHGARGRECMLALKYAAEGKIDIPIEGEAKILASAKAFGIETEDKTITELAALVADILLEDLSRTVPAPHKTLHAFASKERIKTWSDLDIIPISPYHEVFESLHRTSTGNDGYWKNLLKQMLRSGVAFAWSSVLGSSIAMDSLFGLPTRSTSKVNLGALEKGYVNIAVHGHSPVLVSQIVKFGKTDEFISLAKEKGALGIKFYGICCSGLSAMYRYGGVIPLSNAIGAELVLGTGALDLWVADVQDVFPSIMDVAKCFKTTVVTTNDSARLPGAEHFGYDHDHSNMDQTNALARKILLRAIESFADRREIPVHIPKYEAEAEVGFSLEYINKYYGGLNPIVDAIKSGEILGIINLVGCNNPRIIYEKAVVELADILIKNNILILTNGCASFPLMKLGYCSTNALELAGHKLKVFLKDLPPVWHMGECLDNARASAFFKAVAEASGVAIKDMPYAFASPEWSNEKGICAALSFRLLGIDSYHCVYVPTQGSDNVTEFMKNGTKDILGSRMIVNVNHIELANQIVNDLKEQRKALGWD
;
A
#
# COMPACT_ATOMS: atom_id res chain seq x y z
N MET A 1 8.96 -34.42 -12.79
CA MET A 1 10.10 -34.10 -13.67
C MET A 1 10.44 -32.63 -13.42
N SER A 2 11.37 -32.38 -12.48
CA SER A 2 11.63 -31.03 -11.96
C SER A 2 12.45 -30.25 -12.98
N ILE A 3 11.87 -29.25 -13.63
CA ILE A 3 12.62 -28.28 -14.42
C ILE A 3 13.44 -27.46 -13.42
N LEU A 4 14.69 -27.89 -13.20
CA LEU A 4 15.70 -27.05 -12.57
C LEU A 4 15.83 -25.81 -13.45
N ILE A 5 15.25 -24.70 -13.01
CA ILE A 5 15.39 -23.39 -13.65
C ILE A 5 16.89 -23.05 -13.63
N GLN A 6 17.59 -23.35 -14.73
CA GLN A 6 18.97 -22.97 -14.96
C GLN A 6 18.98 -21.48 -15.30
N PHE A 7 19.28 -20.66 -14.30
CA PHE A 7 19.57 -19.24 -14.50
C PHE A 7 21.02 -19.08 -14.98
N GLU A 8 21.23 -18.50 -16.16
CA GLU A 8 22.52 -17.88 -16.50
C GLU A 8 22.61 -16.53 -15.77
N LEU A 9 23.29 -16.53 -14.61
CA LEU A 9 23.52 -15.31 -13.84
C LEU A 9 24.71 -14.53 -14.42
N LYS A 10 24.48 -13.32 -14.93
CA LYS A 10 25.56 -12.34 -15.10
C LYS A 10 25.90 -11.77 -13.70
N ARG A 11 27.11 -12.02 -13.19
CA ARG A 11 27.56 -11.46 -11.91
C ARG A 11 27.76 -9.94 -12.04
N TYR A 12 26.91 -9.18 -11.36
CA TYR A 12 27.04 -7.73 -11.24
C TYR A 12 27.91 -7.39 -10.02
N HIS A 13 28.99 -6.64 -10.22
CA HIS A 13 29.68 -5.96 -9.12
C HIS A 13 29.12 -4.55 -8.97
N HIS A 14 29.07 -4.05 -7.73
CA HIS A 14 28.54 -2.72 -7.43
C HIS A 14 29.24 -1.64 -8.27
N LEU A 15 28.47 -1.04 -9.17
CA LEU A 15 28.85 0.19 -9.88
C LEU A 15 28.87 1.36 -8.88
N LYS A 16 29.76 2.33 -9.08
CA LYS A 16 29.55 3.67 -8.51
C LYS A 16 28.21 4.19 -9.03
N PHE A 17 27.39 4.77 -8.17
CA PHE A 17 26.13 5.40 -8.58
C PHE A 17 26.44 6.45 -9.67
N GLY A 18 26.09 6.17 -10.94
CA GLY A 18 26.29 7.07 -12.08
C GLY A 18 27.18 6.58 -13.25
N ASP A 19 27.91 5.47 -13.15
CA ASP A 19 28.81 5.00 -14.23
C ASP A 19 28.35 3.68 -14.88
N ASN A 20 28.43 3.63 -16.22
CA ASN A 20 27.99 2.53 -17.10
C ASN A 20 29.10 1.51 -17.48
N GLU A 21 30.23 1.47 -16.77
CA GLU A 21 31.34 0.57 -17.14
C GLU A 21 31.65 -0.50 -16.07
N SER A 22 31.69 -1.76 -16.50
CA SER A 22 32.00 -2.93 -15.66
C SER A 22 33.49 -3.28 -15.70
N HIS A 23 34.18 -3.22 -14.56
CA HIS A 23 35.49 -3.86 -14.39
C HIS A 23 35.36 -5.20 -13.65
N HIS A 24 35.91 -6.27 -14.25
CA HIS A 24 35.84 -7.64 -13.76
C HIS A 24 36.94 -7.92 -12.72
N HIS A 25 36.56 -8.18 -11.46
CA HIS A 25 37.43 -8.83 -10.48
C HIS A 25 36.75 -10.09 -9.92
N HIS A 26 37.28 -11.25 -10.28
CA HIS A 26 36.82 -12.55 -9.77
C HIS A 26 37.12 -12.68 -8.28
N ASN A 27 36.10 -12.85 -7.44
CA ASN A 27 36.29 -13.31 -6.06
C ASN A 27 35.41 -14.54 -5.79
N SER A 28 36.04 -15.63 -5.34
CA SER A 28 35.44 -16.96 -5.16
C SER A 28 34.67 -17.12 -3.83
N SER A 29 34.60 -16.06 -3.01
CA SER A 29 34.13 -16.14 -1.62
C SER A 29 32.66 -15.78 -1.39
N GLY A 30 31.86 -15.46 -2.42
CA GLY A 30 30.40 -15.21 -2.30
C GLY A 30 29.98 -14.01 -1.43
N CYS A 31 30.91 -13.32 -0.76
CA CYS A 31 30.66 -12.13 0.05
C CYS A 31 31.31 -10.92 -0.62
N ASN A 32 30.48 -10.06 -1.22
CA ASN A 32 30.92 -8.81 -1.83
C ASN A 32 31.22 -7.73 -0.79
N ASP A 33 32.02 -6.74 -1.19
CA ASP A 33 32.25 -5.54 -0.38
C ASP A 33 31.05 -4.59 -0.46
N TYR A 34 29.98 -4.94 0.26
CA TYR A 34 28.78 -4.11 0.33
C TYR A 34 29.02 -2.80 1.12
N ALA A 35 30.18 -2.65 1.79
CA ALA A 35 30.45 -1.47 2.61
C ALA A 35 30.44 -0.19 1.78
N THR A 36 31.05 -0.21 0.58
CA THR A 36 31.02 0.94 -0.34
C THR A 36 29.60 1.25 -0.80
N ALA A 37 28.84 0.25 -1.24
CA ALA A 37 27.46 0.45 -1.71
C ALA A 37 26.56 1.03 -0.61
N ILE A 38 26.72 0.55 0.64
CA ILE A 38 25.97 1.07 1.78
C ILE A 38 26.43 2.48 2.19
N ALA A 39 27.75 2.75 2.15
CA ALA A 39 28.27 4.09 2.45
C ALA A 39 27.75 5.13 1.46
N GLU A 40 27.74 4.80 0.17
CA GLU A 40 27.17 5.65 -0.87
C GLU A 40 25.65 5.81 -0.70
N TYR A 41 24.90 4.73 -0.44
CA TYR A 41 23.45 4.82 -0.22
C TYR A 41 23.10 5.73 0.97
N ARG A 42 23.88 5.69 2.06
CA ARG A 42 23.66 6.58 3.21
C ARG A 42 23.80 8.06 2.86
N LYS A 43 24.56 8.43 1.84
CA LYS A 43 24.68 9.83 1.40
C LYS A 43 23.37 10.36 0.83
N SER A 44 22.48 9.49 0.37
CA SER A 44 21.16 9.89 -0.11
C SER A 44 20.16 10.09 1.04
N PHE A 45 20.53 9.85 2.31
CA PHE A 45 19.60 9.93 3.42
C PHE A 45 19.31 11.38 3.78
N ALA A 46 18.05 11.79 3.62
CA ALA A 46 17.58 13.11 4.01
C ALA A 46 17.77 13.36 5.51
N SER A 47 17.94 14.63 5.89
CA SER A 47 17.77 15.12 7.25
C SER A 47 16.42 15.79 7.45
N LYS A 48 15.99 15.97 8.70
CA LYS A 48 14.80 16.78 8.99
C LYS A 48 14.93 18.19 8.42
N LYS A 49 16.13 18.78 8.45
CA LYS A 49 16.40 20.08 7.84
C LYS A 49 16.11 20.07 6.34
N ASP A 50 16.59 19.04 5.62
CA ASP A 50 16.30 18.90 4.18
C ASP A 50 14.80 18.79 3.93
N VAL A 51 14.07 18.06 4.78
CA VAL A 51 12.60 17.94 4.68
C VAL A 51 11.92 19.29 4.87
N ILE A 52 12.28 20.08 5.89
CA ILE A 52 11.72 21.42 6.13
C ILE A 52 11.99 22.36 4.94
N GLU A 53 13.17 22.26 4.33
CA GLU A 53 13.56 23.12 3.22
C GLU A 53 12.90 22.73 1.90
N GLN A 54 12.65 21.44 1.67
CA GLN A 54 12.37 20.91 0.34
C GLN A 54 11.08 20.08 0.20
N THR A 55 10.33 19.82 1.27
CA THR A 55 9.02 19.16 1.15
C THR A 55 8.09 20.00 0.28
N PRO A 56 7.35 19.38 -0.67
CA PRO A 56 6.50 20.13 -1.59
C PRO A 56 5.22 20.66 -0.92
N ASP A 57 4.79 20.07 0.20
CA ASP A 57 3.58 20.49 0.91
C ASP A 57 3.87 21.57 1.95
N PRO A 58 3.37 22.81 1.75
CA PRO A 58 3.60 23.89 2.68
C PRO A 58 2.92 23.67 4.05
N ALA A 59 1.87 22.84 4.15
CA ALA A 59 1.27 22.47 5.44
C ALA A 59 2.21 21.58 6.27
N VAL A 60 2.92 20.66 5.61
CA VAL A 60 3.93 19.81 6.25
C VAL A 60 5.07 20.68 6.80
N LYS A 61 5.58 21.60 5.99
CA LYS A 61 6.63 22.54 6.41
C LYS A 61 6.21 23.36 7.62
N ASP A 62 5.01 23.94 7.57
CA ASP A 62 4.44 24.73 8.66
C ASP A 62 4.34 23.91 9.96
N MET A 63 3.80 22.69 9.88
CA MET A 63 3.71 21.81 11.05
C MET A 63 5.05 21.36 11.59
N LEU A 64 6.05 21.10 10.75
CA LEU A 64 7.40 20.73 11.21
C LEU A 64 8.06 21.88 12.00
N LEU A 65 7.87 23.12 11.56
CA LEU A 65 8.33 24.30 12.29
C LEU A 65 7.56 24.47 13.61
N HIS A 66 6.24 24.29 13.60
CA HIS A 66 5.40 24.34 14.79
C HIS A 66 5.83 23.30 15.85
N MET A 67 6.07 22.06 15.43
CA MET A 67 6.52 20.98 16.31
C MET A 67 7.92 21.27 16.89
N ASN A 68 8.81 21.85 16.09
CA ASN A 68 10.13 22.32 16.55
C ASN A 68 10.03 23.39 17.63
N GLU A 69 9.19 24.41 17.43
CA GLU A 69 8.99 25.50 18.40
C GLU A 69 8.47 24.97 19.75
N LYS A 70 7.69 23.88 19.72
CA LYS A 70 7.17 23.21 20.92
C LYS A 70 8.10 22.17 21.52
N GLY A 71 9.24 21.87 20.88
CA GLY A 71 10.13 20.80 21.30
C GLY A 71 9.49 19.41 21.24
N ILE A 72 8.53 19.19 20.34
CA ILE A 72 7.87 17.90 20.16
C ILE A 72 8.57 17.15 19.03
N GLU A 73 9.08 15.98 19.38
CA GLU A 73 9.78 15.11 18.45
C GLU A 73 8.82 14.55 17.38
N THR A 74 9.33 14.42 16.15
CA THR A 74 8.67 13.80 15.01
C THR A 74 9.49 12.61 14.49
N VAL A 75 8.89 11.82 13.59
CA VAL A 75 9.57 10.73 12.87
C VAL A 75 10.87 11.16 12.18
N PHE A 76 10.99 12.43 11.77
CA PHE A 76 12.20 12.95 11.13
C PHE A 76 13.33 13.18 12.13
N ASP A 77 13.02 13.59 13.36
CA ASP A 77 14.00 13.70 14.45
C ASP A 77 14.54 12.32 14.81
N ARG A 78 13.64 11.35 15.04
CA ARG A 78 14.01 9.96 15.32
C ARG A 78 14.84 9.35 14.20
N PHE A 79 14.53 9.68 12.94
CA PHE A 79 15.33 9.21 11.82
C PHE A 79 16.73 9.83 11.81
N ASP A 80 16.84 11.13 12.14
CA ASP A 80 18.12 11.81 12.29
C ASP A 80 18.99 11.19 13.38
N GLU A 81 18.42 10.90 14.54
CA GLU A 81 19.10 10.24 15.66
C GLU A 81 19.55 8.81 15.35
N GLN A 82 18.83 8.10 14.45
CA GLN A 82 19.20 6.76 14.02
C GLN A 82 20.36 6.74 13.01
N LYS A 83 20.86 7.90 12.54
CA LYS A 83 21.99 7.96 11.61
C LYS A 83 23.35 7.95 12.36
N PRO A 84 24.36 7.20 11.85
CA PRO A 84 24.27 6.26 10.73
C PRO A 84 23.62 4.92 11.15
N GLN A 85 22.59 4.49 10.42
CA GLN A 85 21.92 3.20 10.64
C GLN A 85 22.87 2.00 10.40
N CYS A 86 22.67 0.86 11.05
CA CYS A 86 23.55 -0.33 10.95
C CYS A 86 23.82 -0.82 9.51
N SER A 87 25.11 -1.01 9.14
CA SER A 87 25.50 -1.46 7.79
C SER A 87 25.00 -2.86 7.44
N PHE A 88 25.05 -3.80 8.41
CA PHE A 88 24.66 -5.19 8.19
C PHE A 88 23.15 -5.33 7.95
N GLY A 89 22.35 -4.50 8.63
CA GLY A 89 20.91 -4.42 8.42
C GLY A 89 20.58 -3.85 7.04
N LEU A 90 21.23 -2.74 6.66
CA LEU A 90 21.03 -2.13 5.34
C LEU A 90 21.45 -3.03 4.19
N ALA A 91 22.48 -3.87 4.36
CA ALA A 91 22.90 -4.85 3.36
C ALA A 91 22.14 -6.18 3.42
N GLY A 92 21.29 -6.42 4.43
CA GLY A 92 20.50 -7.64 4.58
C GLY A 92 21.27 -8.87 5.11
N VAL A 93 22.50 -8.70 5.58
CA VAL A 93 23.44 -9.78 5.96
C VAL A 93 23.55 -10.01 7.47
N CYS A 94 22.60 -9.48 8.24
CA CYS A 94 22.43 -9.80 9.65
C CYS A 94 21.35 -10.87 9.80
N CYS A 95 21.66 -12.00 10.46
CA CYS A 95 20.72 -13.07 10.75
C CYS A 95 20.48 -13.18 12.27
N LYS A 96 19.21 -13.20 12.66
CA LYS A 96 18.74 -13.30 14.05
C LYS A 96 17.72 -14.42 14.27
N ASN A 97 17.76 -15.46 13.45
CA ASN A 97 16.75 -16.53 13.44
C ASN A 97 16.97 -17.62 14.52
N CYS A 98 18.04 -17.56 15.30
CA CYS A 98 18.30 -18.41 16.47
C CYS A 98 19.23 -17.73 17.48
N THR A 99 19.43 -18.38 18.63
CA THR A 99 20.25 -17.94 19.75
C THR A 99 21.74 -18.31 19.65
N MET A 100 22.17 -19.02 18.60
CA MET A 100 23.61 -19.15 18.28
C MET A 100 24.19 -17.85 17.70
N GLY A 101 23.32 -17.02 17.10
CA GLY A 101 23.66 -15.68 16.62
C GLY A 101 23.54 -14.61 17.72
N PRO A 102 23.43 -13.32 17.34
CA PRO A 102 23.29 -12.81 15.98
C PRO A 102 24.52 -13.06 15.10
N CYS A 103 24.30 -13.48 13.85
CA CYS A 103 25.38 -13.66 12.86
C CYS A 103 25.42 -12.45 11.91
N LYS A 104 26.64 -11.98 11.59
CA LYS A 104 26.87 -10.95 10.57
C LYS A 104 27.85 -11.48 9.52
N ILE A 105 27.50 -11.38 8.24
CA ILE A 105 28.36 -11.88 7.17
C ILE A 105 29.34 -10.82 6.72
N THR A 106 30.62 -11.15 6.72
CA THR A 106 31.72 -10.29 6.27
C THR A 106 32.70 -11.10 5.43
N LYS A 107 33.64 -10.44 4.75
CA LYS A 107 34.74 -11.14 4.07
C LYS A 107 35.54 -12.07 5.00
N LYS A 108 35.72 -11.68 6.28
CA LYS A 108 36.43 -12.48 7.29
C LYS A 108 35.58 -13.61 7.86
N THR A 109 34.27 -13.40 7.92
CA THR A 109 33.27 -14.34 8.46
C THR A 109 32.16 -14.56 7.41
N PRO A 110 32.46 -15.31 6.33
CA PRO A 110 31.57 -15.41 5.17
C PRO A 110 30.32 -16.28 5.41
N ARG A 111 30.20 -16.89 6.59
CA ARG A 111 29.09 -17.75 6.99
C ARG A 111 28.68 -17.45 8.43
N GLY A 112 27.40 -17.66 8.73
CA GLY A 112 26.91 -17.74 10.10
C GLY A 112 27.34 -19.05 10.78
N VAL A 113 27.06 -19.17 12.08
CA VAL A 113 27.45 -20.34 12.89
C VAL A 113 26.93 -21.66 12.29
N CYS A 114 25.70 -21.66 11.75
CA CYS A 114 25.09 -22.83 11.11
C CYS A 114 25.57 -23.10 9.67
N GLY A 115 26.52 -22.29 9.15
CA GLY A 115 27.04 -22.42 7.79
C GLY A 115 26.28 -21.64 6.72
N ALA A 116 25.16 -20.98 7.03
CA ALA A 116 24.43 -20.14 6.07
C ALA A 116 25.29 -18.95 5.61
N ASP A 117 25.37 -18.75 4.30
CA ASP A 117 26.09 -17.63 3.67
C ASP A 117 25.19 -16.38 3.47
N ALA A 118 25.73 -15.37 2.80
CA ALA A 118 25.01 -14.13 2.52
C ALA A 118 23.75 -14.35 1.68
N ASP A 119 23.80 -15.21 0.65
CA ASP A 119 22.66 -15.46 -0.25
C ASP A 119 21.49 -16.05 0.52
N VAL A 120 21.75 -17.07 1.34
CA VAL A 120 20.72 -17.70 2.16
C VAL A 120 20.15 -16.71 3.18
N ILE A 121 21.01 -15.95 3.87
CA ILE A 121 20.56 -15.01 4.90
C ILE A 121 19.70 -13.88 4.28
N VAL A 122 20.17 -13.28 3.18
CA VAL A 122 19.43 -12.22 2.49
C VAL A 122 18.11 -12.74 1.94
N ALA A 123 18.09 -13.92 1.29
CA ALA A 123 16.86 -14.52 0.79
C ALA A 123 15.86 -14.86 1.91
N ARG A 124 16.33 -15.37 3.06
CA ARG A 124 15.48 -15.63 4.23
C ARG A 124 14.90 -14.36 4.82
N ASN A 125 15.70 -13.31 4.95
CA ASN A 125 15.27 -12.02 5.47
C ASN A 125 14.17 -11.41 4.57
N LEU A 126 14.39 -11.42 3.25
CA LEU A 126 13.42 -10.94 2.27
C LEU A 126 12.13 -11.77 2.29
N LEU A 127 12.23 -13.10 2.34
CA LEU A 127 11.06 -13.97 2.42
C LEU A 127 10.24 -13.73 3.71
N ARG A 128 10.90 -13.52 4.85
CA ARG A 128 10.21 -13.18 6.10
C ARG A 128 9.47 -11.84 6.00
N SER A 129 10.06 -10.85 5.34
CA SER A 129 9.36 -9.58 5.07
C SER A 129 8.13 -9.79 4.21
N ILE A 130 8.22 -10.55 3.11
CA ILE A 130 7.05 -10.86 2.27
C ILE A 130 5.98 -11.60 3.07
N ALA A 131 6.35 -12.60 3.88
CA ALA A 131 5.41 -13.34 4.72
C ALA A 131 4.69 -12.41 5.72
N ALA A 132 5.40 -11.45 6.33
CA ALA A 132 4.78 -10.46 7.20
C ALA A 132 3.78 -9.56 6.46
N GLY A 133 4.08 -9.14 5.23
CA GLY A 133 3.15 -8.39 4.38
C GLY A 133 1.90 -9.19 3.98
N VAL A 134 2.07 -10.47 3.64
CA VAL A 134 0.97 -11.42 3.38
C VAL A 134 0.07 -11.57 4.60
N ALA A 135 0.68 -11.77 5.78
CA ALA A 135 -0.03 -11.92 7.03
C ALA A 135 -0.79 -10.63 7.42
N ALA A 136 -0.16 -9.46 7.28
CA ALA A 136 -0.80 -8.18 7.61
C ALA A 136 -2.07 -7.95 6.78
N HIS A 137 -1.97 -8.01 5.45
CA HIS A 137 -3.15 -7.85 4.60
C HIS A 137 -4.16 -8.99 4.76
N GLY A 138 -3.70 -10.23 4.96
CA GLY A 138 -4.56 -11.40 5.13
C GLY A 138 -5.38 -11.34 6.43
N ALA A 139 -4.78 -10.93 7.54
CA ALA A 139 -5.45 -10.78 8.83
C ALA A 139 -6.54 -9.70 8.78
N ARG A 140 -6.22 -8.54 8.17
CA ARG A 140 -7.20 -7.49 7.87
C ARG A 140 -8.32 -8.01 6.96
N GLY A 141 -7.96 -8.75 5.91
CA GLY A 141 -8.90 -9.35 4.96
C GLY A 141 -9.88 -10.31 5.62
N ARG A 142 -9.39 -11.16 6.54
CA ARG A 142 -10.21 -12.08 7.32
C ARG A 142 -11.33 -11.38 8.06
N GLU A 143 -11.04 -10.26 8.72
CA GLU A 143 -12.05 -9.49 9.46
C GLU A 143 -13.18 -9.00 8.53
N CYS A 144 -12.83 -8.49 7.34
CA CYS A 144 -13.83 -8.09 6.34
C CYS A 144 -14.61 -9.28 5.77
N MET A 145 -13.96 -10.42 5.52
CA MET A 145 -14.63 -11.63 5.01
C MET A 145 -15.59 -12.23 6.06
N LEU A 146 -15.21 -12.23 7.33
CA LEU A 146 -16.07 -12.63 8.43
C LEU A 146 -17.24 -11.66 8.61
N ALA A 147 -17.00 -10.35 8.52
CA ALA A 147 -18.07 -9.36 8.53
C ALA A 147 -19.09 -9.62 7.41
N LEU A 148 -18.64 -9.91 6.19
CA LEU A 148 -19.53 -10.24 5.07
C LEU A 148 -20.33 -11.52 5.35
N LYS A 149 -19.66 -12.56 5.84
CA LYS A 149 -20.30 -13.83 6.19
C LYS A 149 -21.37 -13.63 7.26
N TYR A 150 -21.05 -12.93 8.34
CA TYR A 150 -21.95 -12.71 9.46
C TYR A 150 -23.10 -11.76 9.12
N ALA A 151 -22.87 -10.76 8.27
CA ALA A 151 -23.94 -9.92 7.75
C ALA A 151 -24.91 -10.75 6.90
N ALA A 152 -24.38 -11.63 6.04
CA ALA A 152 -25.18 -12.53 5.23
C ALA A 152 -25.97 -13.56 6.07
N GLU A 153 -25.45 -13.98 7.22
CA GLU A 153 -26.14 -14.88 8.14
C GLU A 153 -27.09 -14.16 9.11
N GLY A 154 -27.19 -12.83 9.05
CA GLY A 154 -27.99 -12.02 9.98
C GLY A 154 -27.46 -11.99 11.42
N LYS A 155 -26.18 -12.33 11.63
CA LYS A 155 -25.52 -12.35 12.95
C LYS A 155 -25.04 -10.98 13.40
N ILE A 156 -24.82 -10.06 12.47
CA ILE A 156 -24.44 -8.67 12.75
C ILE A 156 -25.35 -7.71 11.99
N ASP A 157 -25.66 -6.58 12.60
CA ASP A 157 -26.48 -5.51 12.01
C ASP A 157 -25.61 -4.56 11.17
N ILE A 158 -25.05 -5.11 10.07
CA ILE A 158 -24.31 -4.35 9.05
C ILE A 158 -24.98 -4.63 7.69
N PRO A 159 -25.43 -3.60 6.96
CA PRO A 159 -26.06 -3.78 5.66
C PRO A 159 -25.06 -4.26 4.61
N ILE A 160 -25.55 -5.06 3.66
CA ILE A 160 -24.81 -5.46 2.47
C ILE A 160 -25.15 -4.47 1.35
N GLU A 161 -24.27 -3.51 1.10
CA GLU A 161 -24.51 -2.40 0.15
C GLU A 161 -24.01 -2.72 -1.27
N GLY A 162 -23.17 -3.75 -1.42
CA GLY A 162 -22.43 -4.07 -2.65
C GLY A 162 -23.09 -5.09 -3.58
N GLU A 163 -24.39 -5.00 -3.81
CA GLU A 163 -25.15 -5.97 -4.63
C GLU A 163 -24.50 -6.26 -6.00
N ALA A 164 -24.17 -5.20 -6.75
CA ALA A 164 -23.54 -5.35 -8.06
C ALA A 164 -22.21 -6.10 -8.00
N LYS A 165 -21.42 -5.89 -6.94
CA LYS A 165 -20.14 -6.58 -6.73
C LYS A 165 -20.34 -8.05 -6.40
N ILE A 166 -21.34 -8.37 -5.58
CA ILE A 166 -21.68 -9.74 -5.22
C ILE A 166 -22.11 -10.51 -6.46
N LEU A 167 -23.02 -9.96 -7.27
CA LEU A 167 -23.47 -10.59 -8.52
C LEU A 167 -22.30 -10.81 -9.50
N ALA A 168 -21.44 -9.80 -9.68
CA ALA A 168 -20.27 -9.92 -10.55
C ALA A 168 -19.29 -10.99 -10.05
N SER A 169 -19.06 -11.06 -8.74
CA SER A 169 -18.16 -12.04 -8.13
C SER A 169 -18.75 -13.45 -8.18
N ALA A 170 -20.03 -13.61 -7.89
CA ALA A 170 -20.75 -14.87 -8.00
C ALA A 170 -20.68 -15.44 -9.41
N LYS A 171 -20.92 -14.61 -10.43
CA LYS A 171 -20.75 -14.98 -11.84
C LYS A 171 -19.31 -15.40 -12.16
N ALA A 172 -18.31 -14.64 -11.69
CA ALA A 172 -16.91 -14.98 -11.90
C ALA A 172 -16.51 -16.31 -11.24
N PHE A 173 -17.12 -16.64 -10.10
CA PHE A 173 -16.94 -17.91 -9.40
C PHE A 173 -17.75 -19.07 -10.00
N GLY A 174 -18.63 -18.81 -10.97
CA GLY A 174 -19.52 -19.82 -11.56
C GLY A 174 -20.64 -20.26 -10.62
N ILE A 175 -21.09 -19.38 -9.72
CA ILE A 175 -22.24 -19.63 -8.84
C ILE A 175 -23.52 -19.31 -9.62
N GLU A 176 -24.50 -20.21 -9.59
CA GLU A 176 -25.83 -19.98 -10.15
C GLU A 176 -26.58 -18.91 -9.35
N THR A 177 -27.12 -17.90 -10.04
CA THR A 177 -27.72 -16.71 -9.42
C THR A 177 -29.25 -16.64 -9.48
N GLU A 178 -29.91 -17.39 -10.38
CA GLU A 178 -31.33 -17.18 -10.72
C GLU A 178 -32.29 -17.44 -9.54
N ASP A 179 -31.98 -18.40 -8.68
CA ASP A 179 -32.82 -18.78 -7.52
C ASP A 179 -32.19 -18.40 -6.16
N LYS A 180 -31.29 -17.42 -6.13
CA LYS A 180 -30.59 -17.02 -4.90
C LYS A 180 -30.80 -15.54 -4.59
N THR A 181 -31.06 -15.26 -3.33
CA THR A 181 -31.04 -13.89 -2.79
C THR A 181 -29.61 -13.35 -2.76
N ILE A 182 -29.48 -12.02 -2.74
CA ILE A 182 -28.17 -11.35 -2.59
C ILE A 182 -27.46 -11.79 -1.31
N THR A 183 -28.22 -11.99 -0.23
CA THR A 183 -27.72 -12.49 1.05
C THR A 183 -27.14 -13.89 0.93
N GLU A 184 -27.82 -14.82 0.26
CA GLU A 184 -27.28 -16.17 0.01
C GLU A 184 -26.03 -16.14 -0.87
N LEU A 185 -26.02 -15.31 -1.92
CA LEU A 185 -24.86 -15.13 -2.78
C LEU A 185 -23.67 -14.52 -2.01
N ALA A 186 -23.92 -13.54 -1.14
CA ALA A 186 -22.90 -12.94 -0.29
C ALA A 186 -22.27 -13.99 0.65
N ALA A 187 -23.08 -14.88 1.23
CA ALA A 187 -22.59 -15.96 2.08
C ALA A 187 -21.68 -16.93 1.31
N LEU A 188 -22.08 -17.31 0.09
CA LEU A 188 -21.29 -18.20 -0.78
C LEU A 188 -19.99 -17.55 -1.27
N VAL A 189 -20.04 -16.26 -1.61
CA VAL A 189 -18.85 -15.48 -1.96
C VAL A 189 -17.90 -15.43 -0.76
N ALA A 190 -18.39 -15.12 0.44
CA ALA A 190 -17.59 -15.10 1.66
C ALA A 190 -16.94 -16.45 1.95
N ASP A 191 -17.67 -17.56 1.77
CA ASP A 191 -17.14 -18.92 1.98
C ASP A 191 -15.98 -19.23 1.01
N ILE A 192 -16.09 -18.86 -0.27
CA ILE A 192 -14.99 -19.03 -1.23
C ILE A 192 -13.76 -18.22 -0.82
N LEU A 193 -13.96 -16.96 -0.42
CA LEU A 193 -12.87 -16.07 -0.02
C LEU A 193 -12.15 -16.58 1.24
N LEU A 194 -12.90 -17.03 2.25
CA LEU A 194 -12.35 -17.62 3.47
C LEU A 194 -11.61 -18.94 3.17
N GLU A 195 -12.15 -19.78 2.31
CA GLU A 195 -11.52 -21.05 1.93
C GLU A 195 -10.21 -20.82 1.14
N ASP A 196 -10.16 -19.85 0.23
CA ASP A 196 -8.91 -19.45 -0.44
C ASP A 196 -7.92 -18.76 0.52
N LEU A 197 -8.40 -18.09 1.57
CA LEU A 197 -7.55 -17.45 2.58
C LEU A 197 -6.82 -18.46 3.47
N SER A 198 -7.47 -19.57 3.85
CA SER A 198 -6.98 -20.43 4.94
C SER A 198 -7.10 -21.95 4.76
N ARG A 199 -7.38 -22.50 3.56
CA ARG A 199 -7.47 -23.96 3.40
C ARG A 199 -6.20 -24.69 3.86
N THR A 200 -6.41 -25.85 4.47
CA THR A 200 -5.36 -26.79 4.88
C THR A 200 -5.06 -27.83 3.80
N VAL A 201 -6.11 -28.37 3.16
CA VAL A 201 -5.96 -29.35 2.09
C VAL A 201 -5.76 -28.61 0.77
N PRO A 202 -4.67 -28.87 0.02
CA PRO A 202 -4.44 -28.23 -1.28
C PRO A 202 -5.60 -28.48 -2.26
N ALA A 203 -6.09 -27.41 -2.88
CA ALA A 203 -7.14 -27.44 -3.89
C ALA A 203 -7.02 -26.21 -4.81
N PRO A 204 -7.66 -26.20 -5.99
CA PRO A 204 -7.60 -25.05 -6.91
C PRO A 204 -8.02 -23.73 -6.25
N HIS A 205 -7.19 -22.70 -6.36
CA HIS A 205 -7.43 -21.39 -5.76
C HIS A 205 -8.45 -20.59 -6.58
N LYS A 206 -9.70 -20.53 -6.11
CA LYS A 206 -10.85 -20.11 -6.94
C LYS A 206 -10.79 -18.64 -7.35
N THR A 207 -10.44 -17.75 -6.43
CA THR A 207 -10.31 -16.30 -6.63
C THR A 207 -9.24 -15.98 -7.66
N LEU A 208 -8.05 -16.59 -7.55
CA LEU A 208 -7.00 -16.42 -8.56
C LEU A 208 -7.49 -16.87 -9.94
N HIS A 209 -8.08 -18.06 -10.05
CA HIS A 209 -8.53 -18.59 -11.33
C HIS A 209 -9.70 -17.83 -11.95
N ALA A 210 -10.57 -17.24 -11.13
CA ALA A 210 -11.71 -16.44 -11.59
C ALA A 210 -11.28 -15.06 -12.12
N PHE A 211 -10.29 -14.42 -11.47
CA PHE A 211 -9.99 -13.01 -11.71
C PHE A 211 -8.67 -12.73 -12.44
N ALA A 212 -7.67 -13.62 -12.38
CA ALA A 212 -6.40 -13.40 -13.09
C ALA A 212 -6.55 -13.64 -14.60
N SER A 213 -5.63 -13.05 -15.40
CA SER A 213 -5.58 -13.36 -16.83
C SER A 213 -5.07 -14.78 -17.04
N LYS A 214 -5.61 -15.47 -18.06
CA LYS A 214 -5.23 -16.86 -18.39
C LYS A 214 -3.74 -17.01 -18.65
N GLU A 215 -3.15 -16.00 -19.29
CA GLU A 215 -1.72 -15.94 -19.61
C GLU A 215 -0.87 -15.93 -18.32
N ARG A 216 -1.24 -15.13 -17.31
CA ARG A 216 -0.55 -15.10 -16.02
C ARG A 216 -0.73 -16.38 -15.21
N ILE A 217 -1.93 -16.97 -15.23
CA ILE A 217 -2.17 -18.28 -14.60
C ILE A 217 -1.22 -19.33 -15.19
N LYS A 218 -1.06 -19.35 -16.52
CA LYS A 218 -0.11 -20.26 -17.17
C LYS A 218 1.33 -20.02 -16.70
N THR A 219 1.79 -18.77 -16.69
CA THR A 219 3.14 -18.41 -16.20
C THR A 219 3.37 -18.90 -14.77
N TRP A 220 2.42 -18.67 -13.86
CA TRP A 220 2.56 -19.09 -12.46
C TRP A 220 2.48 -20.60 -12.27
N SER A 221 1.67 -21.30 -13.07
CA SER A 221 1.66 -22.77 -13.11
C SER A 221 3.00 -23.34 -13.57
N ASP A 222 3.56 -22.82 -14.66
CA ASP A 222 4.83 -23.29 -15.23
C ASP A 222 6.01 -23.07 -14.25
N LEU A 223 5.94 -22.01 -13.45
CA LEU A 223 6.91 -21.72 -12.38
C LEU A 223 6.65 -22.47 -11.08
N ASP A 224 5.50 -23.15 -10.96
CA ASP A 224 5.02 -23.80 -9.73
C ASP A 224 4.97 -22.81 -8.54
N ILE A 225 4.29 -21.68 -8.76
CA ILE A 225 4.09 -20.61 -7.76
C ILE A 225 2.62 -20.24 -7.55
N ILE A 226 1.67 -21.06 -8.02
CA ILE A 226 0.27 -20.93 -7.60
C ILE A 226 0.19 -21.32 -6.11
N PRO A 227 -0.37 -20.44 -5.25
CA PRO A 227 -0.40 -20.66 -3.82
C PRO A 227 -1.52 -21.61 -3.40
N ILE A 228 -1.36 -22.26 -2.24
CA ILE A 228 -2.43 -23.02 -1.58
C ILE A 228 -3.38 -22.06 -0.87
N SER A 229 -2.84 -21.24 0.02
CA SER A 229 -3.56 -20.18 0.75
C SER A 229 -2.56 -19.23 1.42
N PRO A 230 -2.90 -17.95 1.66
CA PRO A 230 -2.07 -17.04 2.45
C PRO A 230 -1.61 -17.62 3.80
N TYR A 231 -2.48 -18.32 4.53
CA TYR A 231 -2.12 -18.93 5.82
C TYR A 231 -1.03 -20.00 5.63
N HIS A 232 -1.19 -20.86 4.62
CA HIS A 232 -0.20 -21.87 4.29
C HIS A 232 1.13 -21.24 3.85
N GLU A 233 1.10 -20.26 2.94
CA GLU A 233 2.33 -19.66 2.41
C GLU A 233 3.11 -18.88 3.47
N VAL A 234 2.42 -18.28 4.45
CA VAL A 234 3.07 -17.64 5.61
C VAL A 234 3.75 -18.69 6.50
N PHE A 235 3.06 -19.77 6.85
CA PHE A 235 3.63 -20.85 7.65
C PHE A 235 4.82 -21.50 6.96
N GLU A 236 4.70 -21.79 5.68
CA GLU A 236 5.77 -22.40 4.90
C GLU A 236 6.97 -21.45 4.77
N SER A 237 6.73 -20.15 4.59
CA SER A 237 7.81 -19.16 4.58
C SER A 237 8.56 -19.08 5.91
N LEU A 238 7.85 -19.10 7.04
CA LEU A 238 8.47 -19.10 8.36
C LEU A 238 9.19 -20.42 8.68
N HIS A 239 8.62 -21.55 8.24
CA HIS A 239 9.23 -22.88 8.34
C HIS A 239 10.53 -22.95 7.53
N ARG A 240 10.52 -22.58 6.25
CA ARG A 240 11.71 -22.57 5.36
C ARG A 240 12.84 -21.72 5.90
N THR A 241 12.50 -20.57 6.50
CA THR A 241 13.47 -19.61 7.02
C THR A 241 13.95 -19.92 8.44
N SER A 242 13.45 -20.99 9.06
CA SER A 242 13.91 -21.48 10.37
C SER A 242 15.34 -22.02 10.30
N THR A 243 15.99 -22.11 11.46
CA THR A 243 17.40 -22.47 11.55
C THR A 243 17.62 -23.94 11.15
N GLY A 244 18.47 -24.17 10.16
CA GLY A 244 18.81 -25.52 9.69
C GLY A 244 17.83 -26.12 8.67
N ASN A 245 16.88 -25.34 8.12
CA ASN A 245 15.91 -25.82 7.14
C ASN A 245 16.33 -25.54 5.69
N ASP A 246 15.71 -24.58 4.99
CA ASP A 246 15.99 -24.32 3.58
C ASP A 246 17.29 -23.52 3.41
N GLY A 247 18.34 -24.21 2.96
CA GLY A 247 19.67 -23.65 2.70
C GLY A 247 19.89 -23.22 1.25
N TYR A 248 18.86 -23.22 0.40
CA TYR A 248 18.99 -22.89 -1.02
C TYR A 248 18.25 -21.59 -1.36
N TRP A 249 19.00 -20.52 -1.59
CA TRP A 249 18.45 -19.19 -1.80
C TRP A 249 17.44 -19.11 -2.96
N LYS A 250 17.64 -19.85 -4.07
CA LYS A 250 16.68 -19.86 -5.19
C LYS A 250 15.34 -20.48 -4.80
N ASN A 251 15.35 -21.52 -3.96
CA ASN A 251 14.11 -22.14 -3.48
C ASN A 251 13.36 -21.23 -2.49
N LEU A 252 14.10 -20.49 -1.65
CA LEU A 252 13.56 -19.42 -0.82
C LEU A 252 12.92 -18.31 -1.68
N LEU A 253 13.57 -17.88 -2.76
CA LEU A 253 12.99 -16.87 -3.67
C LEU A 253 11.81 -17.41 -4.49
N LYS A 254 11.76 -18.70 -4.79
CA LYS A 254 10.54 -19.33 -5.36
C LYS A 254 9.37 -19.24 -4.38
N GLN A 255 9.60 -19.53 -3.10
CA GLN A 255 8.57 -19.35 -2.06
C GLN A 255 8.17 -17.87 -1.91
N MET A 256 9.12 -16.94 -2.07
CA MET A 256 8.84 -15.50 -2.09
C MET A 256 7.87 -15.13 -3.22
N LEU A 257 8.10 -15.63 -4.44
CA LEU A 257 7.19 -15.43 -5.57
C LEU A 257 5.80 -16.02 -5.29
N ARG A 258 5.71 -17.26 -4.79
CA ARG A 258 4.45 -17.91 -4.41
C ARG A 258 3.67 -17.10 -3.36
N SER A 259 4.38 -16.60 -2.34
CA SER A 259 3.80 -15.74 -1.31
C SER A 259 3.33 -14.40 -1.88
N GLY A 260 4.02 -13.85 -2.88
CA GLY A 260 3.57 -12.67 -3.62
C GLY A 260 2.27 -12.90 -4.40
N VAL A 261 2.09 -14.10 -4.99
CA VAL A 261 0.82 -14.47 -5.65
C VAL A 261 -0.30 -14.58 -4.62
N ALA A 262 -0.04 -15.19 -3.45
CA ALA A 262 -1.01 -15.27 -2.35
C ALA A 262 -1.41 -13.88 -1.82
N PHE A 263 -0.44 -12.97 -1.69
CA PHE A 263 -0.70 -11.58 -1.32
C PHE A 263 -1.65 -10.91 -2.31
N ALA A 264 -1.36 -11.00 -3.61
CA ALA A 264 -2.11 -10.29 -4.64
C ALA A 264 -3.56 -10.78 -4.79
N TRP A 265 -3.76 -12.10 -4.82
CA TRP A 265 -5.03 -12.70 -5.23
C TRP A 265 -5.95 -13.11 -4.08
N SER A 266 -5.43 -13.12 -2.85
CA SER A 266 -6.24 -13.36 -1.64
C SER A 266 -6.17 -12.20 -0.66
N SER A 267 -4.98 -11.91 -0.12
CA SER A 267 -4.83 -10.87 0.92
C SER A 267 -5.20 -9.47 0.40
N VAL A 268 -5.05 -9.21 -0.91
CA VAL A 268 -5.44 -7.96 -1.57
C VAL A 268 -6.80 -8.09 -2.26
N LEU A 269 -6.89 -8.88 -3.34
CA LEU A 269 -8.13 -8.97 -4.13
C LEU A 269 -9.30 -9.55 -3.34
N GLY A 270 -9.09 -10.65 -2.61
CA GLY A 270 -10.16 -11.28 -1.82
C GLY A 270 -10.73 -10.32 -0.77
N SER A 271 -9.85 -9.60 -0.08
CA SER A 271 -10.23 -8.55 0.87
C SER A 271 -11.02 -7.42 0.19
N SER A 272 -10.59 -6.97 -0.99
CA SER A 272 -11.29 -5.94 -1.77
C SER A 272 -12.69 -6.39 -2.20
N ILE A 273 -12.86 -7.66 -2.60
CA ILE A 273 -14.18 -8.23 -2.93
C ILE A 273 -15.09 -8.20 -1.69
N ALA A 274 -14.61 -8.66 -0.54
CA ALA A 274 -15.40 -8.64 0.70
C ALA A 274 -15.82 -7.22 1.10
N MET A 275 -14.88 -6.27 1.04
CA MET A 275 -15.14 -4.87 1.38
C MET A 275 -16.13 -4.20 0.45
N ASP A 276 -15.98 -4.38 -0.86
CA ASP A 276 -16.90 -3.80 -1.85
C ASP A 276 -18.28 -4.46 -1.83
N SER A 277 -18.38 -5.70 -1.33
CA SER A 277 -19.64 -6.41 -1.12
C SER A 277 -20.39 -5.85 0.11
N LEU A 278 -19.66 -5.55 1.19
CA LEU A 278 -20.23 -4.95 2.39
C LEU A 278 -20.61 -3.49 2.21
N PHE A 279 -19.68 -2.68 1.71
CA PHE A 279 -19.75 -1.21 1.81
C PHE A 279 -19.99 -0.52 0.45
N GLY A 280 -20.29 -1.31 -0.58
CA GLY A 280 -20.48 -0.79 -1.93
C GLY A 280 -19.18 -0.41 -2.64
N LEU A 281 -19.33 -0.11 -3.94
CA LEU A 281 -18.25 0.38 -4.77
C LEU A 281 -17.94 1.85 -4.46
N PRO A 282 -16.68 2.29 -4.65
CA PRO A 282 -16.33 3.71 -4.58
C PRO A 282 -17.20 4.53 -5.53
N THR A 283 -17.71 5.66 -5.04
CA THR A 283 -18.47 6.61 -5.86
C THR A 283 -17.58 7.79 -6.23
N ARG A 284 -17.61 8.21 -7.51
CA ARG A 284 -16.89 9.42 -7.94
C ARG A 284 -17.43 10.62 -7.15
N SER A 285 -16.53 11.32 -6.48
CA SER A 285 -16.86 12.48 -5.66
C SER A 285 -15.69 13.45 -5.56
N THR A 286 -15.98 14.68 -5.16
CA THR A 286 -14.98 15.69 -4.81
C THR A 286 -14.85 15.74 -3.29
N SER A 287 -13.61 15.76 -2.79
CA SER A 287 -13.31 15.87 -1.37
C SER A 287 -12.34 17.02 -1.11
N LYS A 288 -12.53 17.71 0.02
CA LYS A 288 -11.49 18.58 0.60
C LYS A 288 -10.37 17.73 1.16
N VAL A 289 -9.13 18.20 1.06
CA VAL A 289 -7.94 17.50 1.55
C VAL A 289 -6.94 18.48 2.19
N ASN A 290 -5.92 17.92 2.85
CA ASN A 290 -4.87 18.63 3.58
C ASN A 290 -5.33 19.21 4.94
N LEU A 291 -4.37 19.67 5.76
CA LEU A 291 -4.58 20.04 7.16
C LEU A 291 -5.51 21.24 7.34
N GLY A 292 -5.59 22.15 6.36
CA GLY A 292 -6.48 23.32 6.41
C GLY A 292 -7.96 22.99 6.39
N ALA A 293 -8.32 21.75 6.04
CA ALA A 293 -9.70 21.27 6.09
C ALA A 293 -10.15 20.86 7.51
N LEU A 294 -9.28 20.91 8.52
CA LEU A 294 -9.66 20.78 9.94
C LEU A 294 -10.52 21.97 10.38
N GLU A 295 -11.58 21.72 11.14
CA GLU A 295 -12.53 22.75 11.55
C GLU A 295 -12.48 22.98 13.08
N LYS A 296 -12.40 24.25 13.49
CA LYS A 296 -12.47 24.63 14.91
C LYS A 296 -13.92 24.58 15.40
N GLY A 297 -14.09 24.25 16.68
CA GLY A 297 -15.41 24.25 17.33
C GLY A 297 -16.27 23.03 17.03
N TYR A 298 -15.79 22.06 16.26
CA TYR A 298 -16.43 20.75 16.06
C TYR A 298 -15.75 19.69 16.93
N VAL A 299 -16.46 18.60 17.21
CA VAL A 299 -15.82 17.37 17.71
C VAL A 299 -15.08 16.72 16.55
N ASN A 300 -13.76 16.77 16.57
CA ASN A 300 -12.88 16.32 15.49
C ASN A 300 -12.36 14.92 15.77
N ILE A 301 -12.78 13.94 14.96
CA ILE A 301 -12.43 12.53 15.12
C ILE A 301 -11.54 12.08 13.96
N ALA A 302 -10.33 11.61 14.25
CA ALA A 302 -9.47 10.97 13.27
C ALA A 302 -9.69 9.45 13.24
N VAL A 303 -9.75 8.86 12.05
CA VAL A 303 -9.74 7.41 11.84
C VAL A 303 -8.44 7.01 11.15
N HIS A 304 -7.64 6.19 11.83
CA HIS A 304 -6.29 5.79 11.41
C HIS A 304 -6.11 4.28 11.45
N GLY A 305 -5.63 3.74 10.33
CA GLY A 305 -5.24 2.35 10.19
C GLY A 305 -5.71 1.83 8.84
N HIS A 306 -6.28 0.63 8.86
CA HIS A 306 -6.73 -0.13 7.71
C HIS A 306 -8.08 -0.88 7.91
N SER A 307 -8.61 -1.13 9.10
CA SER A 307 -9.89 -1.87 9.24
C SER A 307 -11.13 -0.98 9.05
N PRO A 308 -11.99 -1.26 8.05
CA PRO A 308 -13.18 -0.45 7.77
C PRO A 308 -14.40 -0.81 8.62
N VAL A 309 -14.46 -1.99 9.25
CA VAL A 309 -15.73 -2.55 9.78
C VAL A 309 -16.30 -1.67 10.88
N LEU A 310 -15.55 -1.44 11.96
CA LEU A 310 -16.01 -0.56 13.04
C LEU A 310 -16.03 0.91 12.62
N VAL A 311 -15.05 1.35 11.82
CA VAL A 311 -14.96 2.72 11.29
C VAL A 311 -16.22 3.10 10.52
N SER A 312 -16.80 2.18 9.74
CA SER A 312 -18.04 2.39 8.99
C SER A 312 -19.19 2.84 9.89
N GLN A 313 -19.34 2.17 11.04
CA GLN A 313 -20.42 2.47 11.98
C GLN A 313 -20.14 3.73 12.80
N ILE A 314 -18.87 4.00 13.15
CA ILE A 314 -18.48 5.26 13.80
C ILE A 314 -18.88 6.47 12.92
N VAL A 315 -18.54 6.44 11.63
CA VAL A 315 -18.86 7.51 10.69
C VAL A 315 -20.38 7.61 10.46
N LYS A 316 -21.06 6.47 10.31
CA LYS A 316 -22.52 6.43 10.11
C LYS A 316 -23.28 7.02 11.30
N PHE A 317 -23.00 6.57 12.53
CA PHE A 317 -23.69 7.06 13.73
C PHE A 317 -23.32 8.51 14.07
N GLY A 318 -22.08 8.94 13.87
CA GLY A 318 -21.72 10.33 14.21
C GLY A 318 -22.35 11.39 13.30
N LYS A 319 -22.98 10.97 12.19
CA LYS A 319 -23.77 11.83 11.30
C LYS A 319 -25.26 11.87 11.63
N THR A 320 -25.73 11.11 12.63
CA THR A 320 -27.15 11.13 13.00
C THR A 320 -27.49 12.38 13.82
N ASP A 321 -28.75 12.82 13.75
CA ASP A 321 -29.24 13.95 14.55
C ASP A 321 -29.04 13.72 16.06
N GLU A 322 -29.09 12.47 16.51
CA GLU A 322 -28.80 12.06 17.89
C GLU A 322 -27.40 12.55 18.32
N PHE A 323 -26.34 12.13 17.63
CA PHE A 323 -24.97 12.48 18.02
C PHE A 323 -24.61 13.93 17.72
N ILE A 324 -25.17 14.51 16.66
CA ILE A 324 -25.01 15.94 16.37
C ILE A 324 -25.61 16.78 17.50
N SER A 325 -26.78 16.40 18.03
CA SER A 325 -27.42 17.11 19.14
C SER A 325 -26.62 16.98 20.43
N LEU A 326 -26.16 15.77 20.77
CA LEU A 326 -25.30 15.54 21.94
C LEU A 326 -24.00 16.36 21.89
N ALA A 327 -23.36 16.45 20.71
CA ALA A 327 -22.18 17.29 20.52
C ALA A 327 -22.48 18.78 20.77
N LYS A 328 -23.64 19.26 20.28
CA LYS A 328 -24.10 20.65 20.49
C LYS A 328 -24.44 20.97 21.94
N GLU A 329 -25.03 20.03 22.68
CA GLU A 329 -25.25 20.18 24.13
C GLU A 329 -23.94 20.35 24.90
N LYS A 330 -22.85 19.75 24.40
CA LYS A 330 -21.48 19.93 24.91
C LYS A 330 -20.74 21.09 24.24
N GLY A 331 -21.45 21.99 23.55
CA GLY A 331 -20.91 23.23 23.01
C GLY A 331 -20.13 23.12 21.70
N ALA A 332 -20.14 21.97 21.02
CA ALA A 332 -19.59 21.84 19.68
C ALA A 332 -20.60 22.32 18.62
N LEU A 333 -20.13 22.62 17.42
CA LEU A 333 -20.97 22.93 16.25
C LEU A 333 -21.56 21.67 15.60
N GLY A 334 -20.95 20.51 15.87
CA GLY A 334 -21.30 19.20 15.35
C GLY A 334 -20.11 18.24 15.46
N ILE A 335 -20.08 17.20 14.63
CA ILE A 335 -19.00 16.22 14.56
C ILE A 335 -18.37 16.22 13.16
N LYS A 336 -17.04 16.12 13.09
CA LYS A 336 -16.27 16.04 11.85
C LYS A 336 -15.33 14.84 11.88
N PHE A 337 -15.16 14.21 10.71
CA PHE A 337 -14.34 13.02 10.55
C PHE A 337 -13.17 13.28 9.62
N TYR A 338 -12.00 12.77 10.03
CA TYR A 338 -10.74 12.96 9.35
C TYR A 338 -10.05 11.63 9.11
N GLY A 339 -9.52 11.44 7.91
CA GLY A 339 -8.91 10.20 7.48
C GLY A 339 -7.38 10.25 7.54
N ILE A 340 -6.78 9.22 8.13
CA ILE A 340 -5.34 9.02 8.16
C ILE A 340 -5.02 7.64 7.56
N CYS A 341 -4.06 7.61 6.63
CA CYS A 341 -3.68 6.38 5.92
C CYS A 341 -4.89 5.70 5.24
N CYS A 342 -4.90 4.37 5.16
CA CYS A 342 -5.77 3.60 4.28
C CYS A 342 -7.23 3.48 4.80
N SER A 343 -7.48 3.42 6.12
CA SER A 343 -8.84 3.55 6.71
C SER A 343 -9.47 4.91 6.37
N GLY A 344 -8.67 5.98 6.41
CA GLY A 344 -9.12 7.31 6.02
C GLY A 344 -9.55 7.41 4.56
N LEU A 345 -8.74 6.86 3.65
CA LEU A 345 -9.06 6.82 2.22
C LEU A 345 -10.32 5.99 1.94
N SER A 346 -10.41 4.79 2.52
CA SER A 346 -11.59 3.91 2.43
C SER A 346 -12.87 4.64 2.87
N ALA A 347 -12.82 5.28 4.03
CA ALA A 347 -13.99 5.95 4.59
C ALA A 347 -14.42 7.18 3.77
N MET A 348 -13.46 7.91 3.18
CA MET A 348 -13.72 9.07 2.33
C MET A 348 -14.61 8.71 1.14
N TYR A 349 -14.24 7.72 0.34
CA TYR A 349 -14.94 7.43 -0.92
C TYR A 349 -16.15 6.49 -0.76
N ARG A 350 -16.34 5.86 0.41
CA ARG A 350 -17.49 4.98 0.71
C ARG A 350 -18.59 5.68 1.49
N TYR A 351 -18.24 6.42 2.54
CA TYR A 351 -19.23 6.97 3.47
C TYR A 351 -19.48 8.47 3.29
N GLY A 352 -18.64 9.15 2.48
CA GLY A 352 -18.62 10.60 2.34
C GLY A 352 -18.26 11.31 3.65
N GLY A 353 -17.96 12.62 3.60
CA GLY A 353 -17.77 13.43 4.81
C GLY A 353 -16.63 13.01 5.75
N VAL A 354 -15.68 12.21 5.26
CA VAL A 354 -14.40 11.93 5.92
C VAL A 354 -13.30 12.56 5.08
N ILE A 355 -12.62 13.55 5.66
CA ILE A 355 -11.64 14.39 4.96
C ILE A 355 -10.24 13.78 5.14
N PRO A 356 -9.55 13.32 4.08
CA PRO A 356 -8.21 12.76 4.22
C PRO A 356 -7.18 13.85 4.51
N LEU A 357 -6.43 13.68 5.60
CA LEU A 357 -5.46 14.68 6.07
C LEU A 357 -4.02 14.30 5.75
N SER A 358 -3.63 13.05 6.04
CA SER A 358 -2.24 12.62 5.89
C SER A 358 -2.10 11.10 5.79
N ASN A 359 -0.97 10.66 5.23
CA ASN A 359 -0.47 9.31 5.42
C ASN A 359 0.13 9.11 6.84
N ALA A 360 0.62 7.89 7.11
CA ALA A 360 1.15 7.48 8.41
C ALA A 360 2.36 8.29 8.92
N ILE A 361 3.27 8.72 8.05
CA ILE A 361 4.44 9.51 8.45
C ILE A 361 4.01 10.90 8.93
N GLY A 362 3.04 11.52 8.27
CA GLY A 362 2.51 12.81 8.72
C GLY A 362 1.46 12.73 9.83
N ALA A 363 1.15 11.54 10.37
CA ALA A 363 0.13 11.39 11.42
C ALA A 363 0.45 12.22 12.68
N GLU A 364 1.72 12.29 13.07
CA GLU A 364 2.19 13.11 14.19
C GLU A 364 1.99 14.60 13.94
N LEU A 365 2.12 15.05 12.69
CA LEU A 365 1.87 16.44 12.31
C LEU A 365 0.37 16.78 12.40
N VAL A 366 -0.50 15.83 12.07
CA VAL A 366 -1.96 16.01 12.24
C VAL A 366 -2.33 16.14 13.71
N LEU A 367 -1.82 15.25 14.58
CA LEU A 367 -2.00 15.37 16.03
C LEU A 367 -1.43 16.68 16.57
N GLY A 368 -0.27 17.09 16.04
CA GLY A 368 0.43 18.33 16.36
C GLY A 368 -0.37 19.61 16.16
N THR A 369 -1.47 19.56 15.39
CA THR A 369 -2.40 20.70 15.24
C THR A 369 -3.13 21.05 16.53
N GLY A 370 -3.24 20.09 17.47
CA GLY A 370 -4.04 20.22 18.68
C GLY A 370 -5.56 20.18 18.45
N ALA A 371 -6.01 19.95 17.21
CA ALA A 371 -7.43 20.06 16.84
C ALA A 371 -8.24 18.77 17.07
N LEU A 372 -7.59 17.60 17.21
CA LEU A 372 -8.25 16.28 17.12
C LEU A 372 -8.68 15.79 18.48
N ASP A 373 -9.99 15.77 18.79
CA ASP A 373 -10.59 15.33 20.07
C ASP A 373 -10.35 13.86 20.39
N LEU A 374 -10.54 13.02 19.38
CA LEU A 374 -10.35 11.58 19.52
C LEU A 374 -9.66 11.00 18.28
N TRP A 375 -8.72 10.08 18.52
CA TRP A 375 -7.98 9.34 17.51
C TRP A 375 -8.36 7.85 17.59
N VAL A 376 -9.09 7.37 16.60
CA VAL A 376 -9.42 5.95 16.44
C VAL A 376 -8.26 5.27 15.73
N ALA A 377 -7.58 4.36 16.41
CA ALA A 377 -6.46 3.58 15.90
C ALA A 377 -6.86 2.11 15.74
N ASP A 378 -6.76 1.57 14.53
CA ASP A 378 -6.99 0.15 14.28
C ASP A 378 -5.66 -0.62 14.13
N VAL A 379 -5.37 -1.26 13.00
CA VAL A 379 -4.18 -2.02 12.67
C VAL A 379 -3.34 -1.36 11.57
N GLN A 380 -2.02 -1.63 11.61
CA GLN A 380 -1.03 -1.32 10.57
C GLN A 380 -0.78 0.18 10.31
N ASP A 381 0.49 0.55 10.19
CA ASP A 381 0.98 1.93 9.98
C ASP A 381 0.52 2.96 11.04
N VAL A 382 0.02 2.49 12.18
CA VAL A 382 -0.21 3.30 13.37
C VAL A 382 1.07 3.27 14.23
N PHE A 383 1.92 4.29 14.07
CA PHE A 383 3.19 4.35 14.79
C PHE A 383 2.98 4.63 16.28
N PRO A 384 3.66 3.92 17.20
CA PRO A 384 3.44 4.09 18.65
C PRO A 384 3.65 5.51 19.16
N SER A 385 4.53 6.28 18.52
CA SER A 385 4.87 7.66 18.88
C SER A 385 3.68 8.64 18.79
N ILE A 386 2.59 8.26 18.11
CA ILE A 386 1.35 9.04 18.19
C ILE A 386 0.85 9.21 19.62
N MET A 387 1.14 8.25 20.52
CA MET A 387 0.75 8.34 21.93
C MET A 387 1.48 9.46 22.65
N ASP A 388 2.74 9.73 22.28
CA ASP A 388 3.53 10.77 22.93
C ASP A 388 3.07 12.15 22.47
N VAL A 389 2.79 12.31 21.17
CA VAL A 389 2.19 13.54 20.64
C VAL A 389 0.78 13.75 21.20
N ALA A 390 -0.05 12.71 21.25
CA ALA A 390 -1.41 12.79 21.79
C ALA A 390 -1.43 13.29 23.25
N LYS A 391 -0.48 12.86 24.09
CA LYS A 391 -0.34 13.37 25.46
C LYS A 391 -0.07 14.87 25.51
N CYS A 392 0.77 15.40 24.60
CA CYS A 392 1.08 16.83 24.55
C CYS A 392 -0.16 17.70 24.27
N PHE A 393 -1.14 17.16 23.53
CA PHE A 393 -2.36 17.87 23.15
C PHE A 393 -3.62 17.33 23.84
N LYS A 394 -3.47 16.41 24.82
CA LYS A 394 -4.54 15.70 25.52
C LYS A 394 -5.53 14.96 24.58
N THR A 395 -5.13 14.61 23.37
CA THR A 395 -5.99 13.84 22.44
C THR A 395 -6.23 12.45 22.99
N THR A 396 -7.50 12.04 23.08
CA THR A 396 -7.85 10.68 23.47
C THR A 396 -7.53 9.72 22.32
N VAL A 397 -6.82 8.64 22.59
CA VAL A 397 -6.55 7.59 21.61
C VAL A 397 -7.32 6.33 22.01
N VAL A 398 -8.08 5.77 21.07
CA VAL A 398 -8.83 4.53 21.23
C VAL A 398 -8.31 3.49 20.24
N THR A 399 -7.82 2.35 20.74
CA THR A 399 -7.53 1.20 19.88
C THR A 399 -8.74 0.30 19.70
N THR A 400 -8.94 -0.22 18.49
CA THR A 400 -10.18 -0.95 18.12
C THR A 400 -9.96 -2.41 17.72
N ASN A 401 -8.73 -2.90 17.75
CA ASN A 401 -8.39 -4.27 17.37
C ASN A 401 -7.43 -4.91 18.37
N ASP A 402 -7.71 -6.16 18.78
CA ASP A 402 -6.86 -6.89 19.74
C ASP A 402 -5.42 -7.11 19.23
N SER A 403 -5.24 -7.24 17.91
CA SER A 403 -3.92 -7.41 17.28
C SER A 403 -3.04 -6.14 17.30
N ALA A 404 -3.59 -4.99 17.69
CA ALA A 404 -2.88 -3.71 17.69
C ALA A 404 -3.27 -2.86 18.91
N ARG A 405 -2.43 -2.95 19.96
CA ARG A 405 -2.59 -2.17 21.19
C ARG A 405 -1.50 -1.12 21.30
N LEU A 406 -1.87 0.07 21.77
CA LEU A 406 -0.96 1.16 22.06
C LEU A 406 -0.94 1.40 23.57
N PRO A 407 0.24 1.34 24.23
CA PRO A 407 0.32 1.61 25.67
C PRO A 407 -0.26 2.98 26.03
N GLY A 408 -1.19 3.00 26.98
CA GLY A 408 -1.88 4.21 27.44
C GLY A 408 -3.13 4.60 26.63
N ALA A 409 -3.43 3.94 25.51
CA ALA A 409 -4.68 4.13 24.80
C ALA A 409 -5.85 3.42 25.51
N GLU A 410 -7.04 4.00 25.40
CA GLU A 410 -8.28 3.30 25.72
C GLU A 410 -8.53 2.20 24.68
N HIS A 411 -9.27 1.15 25.04
CA HIS A 411 -9.54 0.05 24.11
C HIS A 411 -11.02 -0.27 24.03
N PHE A 412 -11.61 0.07 22.88
CA PHE A 412 -13.00 -0.23 22.52
C PHE A 412 -12.99 -0.93 21.17
N GLY A 413 -12.83 -2.26 21.18
CA GLY A 413 -12.55 -3.01 19.97
C GLY A 413 -13.10 -4.43 19.97
N TYR A 414 -12.87 -5.11 18.84
CA TYR A 414 -13.16 -6.53 18.72
C TYR A 414 -12.19 -7.37 19.55
N ASP A 415 -12.71 -8.44 20.14
CA ASP A 415 -11.90 -9.44 20.82
C ASP A 415 -11.14 -10.34 19.83
N HIS A 416 -10.29 -11.20 20.37
CA HIS A 416 -9.47 -12.14 19.59
C HIS A 416 -10.29 -13.05 18.66
N ASP A 417 -11.44 -13.53 19.13
CA ASP A 417 -12.28 -14.49 18.42
C ASP A 417 -13.25 -13.81 17.44
N HIS A 418 -13.29 -12.48 17.47
CA HIS A 418 -14.34 -11.67 16.84
C HIS A 418 -15.74 -12.05 17.35
N SER A 419 -15.85 -12.54 18.58
CA SER A 419 -17.10 -13.04 19.17
C SER A 419 -18.11 -11.93 19.46
N ASN A 420 -17.62 -10.70 19.61
CA ASN A 420 -18.39 -9.49 19.89
C ASN A 420 -18.66 -8.63 18.64
N MET A 421 -18.54 -9.17 17.42
CA MET A 421 -18.84 -8.40 16.20
C MET A 421 -20.31 -7.94 16.12
N ASP A 422 -21.24 -8.64 16.77
CA ASP A 422 -22.63 -8.22 16.95
C ASP A 422 -22.76 -6.91 17.74
N GLN A 423 -21.76 -6.57 18.57
CA GLN A 423 -21.69 -5.33 19.34
C GLN A 423 -21.09 -4.15 18.58
N THR A 424 -20.83 -4.28 17.27
CA THR A 424 -20.21 -3.21 16.45
C THR A 424 -20.89 -1.85 16.63
N ASN A 425 -22.23 -1.82 16.61
CA ASN A 425 -23.00 -0.58 16.76
C ASN A 425 -22.85 0.03 18.16
N ALA A 426 -22.81 -0.81 19.20
CA ALA A 426 -22.61 -0.36 20.58
C ALA A 426 -21.20 0.21 20.80
N LEU A 427 -20.17 -0.45 20.24
CA LEU A 427 -18.78 0.02 20.28
C LEU A 427 -18.63 1.37 19.56
N ALA A 428 -19.22 1.52 18.37
CA ALA A 428 -19.19 2.77 17.62
C ALA A 428 -19.83 3.93 18.42
N ARG A 429 -20.99 3.69 19.02
CA ARG A 429 -21.69 4.67 19.89
C ARG A 429 -20.86 5.05 21.10
N LYS A 430 -20.20 4.08 21.75
CA LYS A 430 -19.30 4.32 22.89
C LYS A 430 -18.12 5.23 22.50
N ILE A 431 -17.51 4.99 21.34
CA ILE A 431 -16.40 5.83 20.82
C ILE A 431 -16.88 7.26 20.57
N LEU A 432 -18.06 7.44 19.98
CA LEU A 432 -18.62 8.77 19.70
C LEU A 432 -18.92 9.55 20.99
N LEU A 433 -19.52 8.90 22.00
CA LEU A 433 -19.73 9.51 23.31
C LEU A 433 -18.40 9.95 23.94
N ARG A 434 -17.39 9.08 23.89
CA ARG A 434 -16.06 9.40 24.41
C ARG A 434 -15.39 10.57 23.65
N ALA A 435 -15.62 10.69 22.34
CA ALA A 435 -15.12 11.82 21.55
C ALA A 435 -15.78 13.15 21.98
N ILE A 436 -17.08 13.14 22.21
CA ILE A 436 -17.84 14.31 22.70
C ILE A 436 -17.36 14.73 24.11
N GLU A 437 -17.10 13.77 24.99
CA GLU A 437 -16.48 14.04 26.30
C GLU A 437 -15.09 14.64 26.14
N SER A 438 -14.25 14.05 25.27
CA SER A 438 -12.89 14.53 25.00
C SER A 438 -12.89 15.98 24.52
N PHE A 439 -13.83 16.37 23.65
CA PHE A 439 -13.98 17.77 23.21
C PHE A 439 -14.25 18.72 24.38
N ALA A 440 -15.12 18.33 25.32
CA ALA A 440 -15.43 19.16 26.48
C ALA A 440 -14.21 19.32 27.41
N ASP A 441 -13.43 18.26 27.59
CA ASP A 441 -12.27 18.20 28.49
C ASP A 441 -11.02 18.92 27.96
N ARG A 442 -11.05 19.40 26.72
CA ARG A 442 -9.88 19.92 26.02
C ARG A 442 -9.98 21.32 25.46
N ARG A 443 -11.03 22.06 25.84
CA ARG A 443 -11.31 23.40 25.31
C ARG A 443 -10.16 24.39 25.50
N GLU A 444 -9.27 24.15 26.46
CA GLU A 444 -8.10 24.97 26.75
C GLU A 444 -6.88 24.69 25.87
N ILE A 445 -6.88 23.63 25.06
CA ILE A 445 -5.74 23.27 24.21
C ILE A 445 -5.65 24.24 23.01
N PRO A 446 -4.50 24.93 22.83
CA PRO A 446 -4.31 25.79 21.67
C PRO A 446 -4.31 24.99 20.37
N VAL A 447 -5.05 25.50 19.38
CA VAL A 447 -5.18 24.88 18.05
C VAL A 447 -4.40 25.67 16.99
N HIS A 448 -3.49 24.99 16.32
CA HIS A 448 -2.71 25.47 15.18
C HIS A 448 -3.04 24.66 13.92
N ILE A 449 -3.85 25.22 13.04
CA ILE A 449 -4.26 24.59 11.78
C ILE A 449 -3.60 25.37 10.63
N PRO A 450 -2.73 24.75 9.82
CA PRO A 450 -2.19 25.39 8.62
C PRO A 450 -3.31 25.78 7.66
N LYS A 451 -3.15 26.90 6.94
CA LYS A 451 -4.20 27.44 6.05
C LYS A 451 -4.39 26.70 4.72
N TYR A 452 -3.63 25.64 4.46
CA TYR A 452 -3.56 25.01 3.15
C TYR A 452 -4.60 23.89 3.04
N GLU A 453 -5.53 24.05 2.11
CA GLU A 453 -6.51 23.04 1.70
C GLU A 453 -6.55 22.96 0.17
N ALA A 454 -6.99 21.81 -0.36
CA ALA A 454 -7.20 21.61 -1.78
C ALA A 454 -8.46 20.75 -2.01
N GLU A 455 -8.95 20.72 -3.24
CA GLU A 455 -9.98 19.80 -3.69
C GLU A 455 -9.36 18.70 -4.55
N ALA A 456 -9.84 17.47 -4.36
CA ALA A 456 -9.44 16.31 -5.15
C ALA A 456 -10.66 15.51 -5.60
N GLU A 457 -10.62 15.02 -6.83
CA GLU A 457 -11.55 14.03 -7.33
C GLU A 457 -11.08 12.63 -6.98
N VAL A 458 -12.00 11.82 -6.43
CA VAL A 458 -11.73 10.49 -5.91
C VAL A 458 -12.77 9.50 -6.38
N GLY A 459 -12.49 8.20 -6.24
CA GLY A 459 -13.45 7.12 -6.55
C GLY A 459 -13.40 6.65 -8.00
N PHE A 460 -12.22 6.68 -8.64
CA PHE A 460 -12.03 6.16 -10.00
C PHE A 460 -11.99 4.63 -10.00
N SER A 461 -13.18 4.01 -10.10
CA SER A 461 -13.34 2.56 -10.27
C SER A 461 -13.33 2.15 -11.74
N LEU A 462 -13.01 0.88 -12.02
CA LEU A 462 -13.08 0.33 -13.38
C LEU A 462 -14.51 0.45 -13.94
N GLU A 463 -15.51 0.24 -13.10
CA GLU A 463 -16.93 0.36 -13.42
C GLU A 463 -17.29 1.78 -13.85
N TYR A 464 -16.81 2.80 -13.11
CA TYR A 464 -17.00 4.20 -13.47
C TYR A 464 -16.32 4.53 -14.81
N ILE A 465 -15.05 4.17 -14.97
CA ILE A 465 -14.26 4.47 -16.17
C ILE A 465 -14.89 3.83 -17.41
N ASN A 466 -15.29 2.55 -17.30
CA ASN A 466 -15.95 1.83 -18.37
C ASN A 466 -17.29 2.47 -18.76
N LYS A 467 -18.08 2.93 -17.78
CA LYS A 467 -19.33 3.65 -18.04
C LYS A 467 -19.09 5.00 -18.73
N TYR A 468 -18.11 5.77 -18.25
CA TYR A 468 -17.81 7.12 -18.76
C TYR A 468 -17.36 7.09 -20.22
N TYR A 469 -16.48 6.15 -20.60
CA TYR A 469 -15.99 6.01 -21.98
C TYR A 469 -16.88 5.13 -22.88
N GLY A 470 -17.96 4.51 -22.34
CA GLY A 470 -18.80 3.59 -23.09
C GLY A 470 -18.10 2.28 -23.47
N GLY A 471 -17.14 1.85 -22.66
CA GLY A 471 -16.23 0.73 -22.91
C GLY A 471 -14.75 1.13 -22.71
N LEU A 472 -13.84 0.15 -22.84
CA LEU A 472 -12.40 0.39 -22.73
C LEU A 472 -11.69 0.66 -24.06
N ASN A 473 -12.38 0.47 -25.20
CA ASN A 473 -11.82 0.70 -26.53
C ASN A 473 -11.26 2.12 -26.70
N PRO A 474 -11.91 3.21 -26.23
CA PRO A 474 -11.33 4.55 -26.32
C PRO A 474 -9.98 4.70 -25.62
N ILE A 475 -9.80 4.03 -24.47
CA ILE A 475 -8.52 4.02 -23.74
C ILE A 475 -7.49 3.21 -24.51
N VAL A 476 -7.87 2.04 -25.03
CA VAL A 476 -6.99 1.19 -25.86
C VAL A 476 -6.51 1.95 -27.10
N ASP A 477 -7.42 2.64 -27.79
CA ASP A 477 -7.11 3.40 -28.99
C ASP A 477 -6.20 4.59 -28.68
N ALA A 478 -6.43 5.28 -27.56
CA ALA A 478 -5.57 6.37 -27.10
C ALA A 478 -4.17 5.89 -26.71
N ILE A 479 -4.03 4.68 -26.15
CA ILE A 479 -2.72 4.06 -25.95
C ILE A 479 -2.08 3.78 -27.31
N LYS A 480 -2.78 3.12 -28.24
CA LYS A 480 -2.22 2.77 -29.55
C LYS A 480 -1.80 4.01 -30.36
N SER A 481 -2.60 5.08 -30.34
CA SER A 481 -2.32 6.35 -31.04
C SER A 481 -1.21 7.19 -30.39
N GLY A 482 -0.83 6.85 -29.16
CA GLY A 482 0.14 7.61 -28.37
C GLY A 482 -0.44 8.91 -27.80
N GLU A 483 -1.77 9.03 -27.72
CA GLU A 483 -2.42 10.05 -26.89
C GLU A 483 -2.18 9.81 -25.41
N ILE A 484 -2.18 8.54 -25.01
CA ILE A 484 -1.64 8.05 -23.74
C ILE A 484 -0.35 7.31 -24.07
N LEU A 485 0.79 7.80 -23.57
CA LEU A 485 2.08 7.15 -23.78
C LEU A 485 2.08 5.76 -23.10
N GLY A 486 1.59 5.70 -21.87
CA GLY A 486 1.44 4.49 -21.07
C GLY A 486 0.62 4.77 -19.83
N ILE A 487 0.37 3.73 -19.04
CA ILE A 487 -0.37 3.84 -17.77
C ILE A 487 0.50 3.37 -16.63
N ILE A 488 0.60 4.17 -15.58
CA ILE A 488 1.39 3.85 -14.38
C ILE A 488 0.51 3.79 -13.14
N ASN A 489 0.77 2.82 -12.28
CA ASN A 489 0.25 2.83 -10.92
C ASN A 489 1.32 3.42 -9.98
N LEU A 490 1.16 4.69 -9.60
CA LEU A 490 2.05 5.43 -8.69
C LEU A 490 1.48 5.38 -7.27
N VAL A 491 2.07 4.52 -6.45
CA VAL A 491 1.56 4.14 -5.12
C VAL A 491 2.70 4.12 -4.11
N GLY A 492 2.48 3.50 -2.95
CA GLY A 492 3.51 3.27 -1.95
C GLY A 492 3.23 3.95 -0.63
N CYS A 493 4.15 3.72 0.30
CA CYS A 493 4.21 4.40 1.59
C CYS A 493 5.04 5.69 1.44
N ASN A 494 5.46 6.26 2.57
CA ASN A 494 6.51 7.26 2.63
C ASN A 494 7.69 6.73 3.44
N ASN A 495 8.89 7.29 3.21
CA ASN A 495 10.12 6.84 3.85
C ASN A 495 11.02 8.04 4.22
N PRO A 496 11.40 8.21 5.51
CA PRO A 496 12.21 9.35 5.95
C PRO A 496 13.65 9.33 5.42
N ARG A 497 14.09 8.24 4.76
CA ARG A 497 15.37 8.21 4.03
C ARG A 497 15.42 9.21 2.89
N ILE A 498 14.30 9.61 2.33
CA ILE A 498 14.25 10.61 1.27
C ILE A 498 13.35 11.77 1.69
N ILE A 499 13.39 12.86 0.94
CA ILE A 499 12.61 14.06 1.25
C ILE A 499 11.13 13.68 1.15
N TYR A 500 10.42 13.84 2.26
CA TYR A 500 9.03 13.42 2.41
C TYR A 500 8.12 14.03 1.33
N GLU A 501 7.41 13.15 0.61
CA GLU A 501 6.45 13.43 -0.47
C GLU A 501 7.05 13.96 -1.78
N LYS A 502 8.32 14.38 -1.78
CA LYS A 502 8.94 15.03 -2.94
C LYS A 502 9.08 14.09 -4.14
N ALA A 503 9.53 12.86 -3.92
CA ALA A 503 9.76 11.93 -5.01
C ALA A 503 8.44 11.53 -5.68
N VAL A 504 7.37 11.30 -4.91
CA VAL A 504 6.04 11.03 -5.48
C VAL A 504 5.56 12.19 -6.38
N VAL A 505 5.66 13.42 -5.88
CA VAL A 505 5.15 14.62 -6.57
C VAL A 505 5.93 14.91 -7.84
N GLU A 506 7.26 14.90 -7.77
CA GLU A 506 8.10 15.22 -8.93
C GLU A 506 8.08 14.10 -9.98
N LEU A 507 7.89 12.83 -9.60
CA LEU A 507 7.56 11.78 -10.56
C LEU A 507 6.24 12.10 -11.27
N ALA A 508 5.18 12.39 -10.52
CA ALA A 508 3.86 12.65 -11.12
C ALA A 508 3.91 13.82 -12.12
N ASP A 509 4.58 14.91 -11.77
CA ASP A 509 4.78 16.07 -12.64
C ASP A 509 5.45 15.71 -13.98
N ILE A 510 6.56 14.95 -13.94
CA ILE A 510 7.27 14.52 -15.15
C ILE A 510 6.40 13.59 -15.99
N LEU A 511 5.71 12.64 -15.35
CA LEU A 511 4.94 11.61 -16.04
C LEU A 511 3.73 12.20 -16.78
N ILE A 512 2.92 13.06 -16.13
CA ILE A 512 1.76 13.66 -16.79
C ILE A 512 2.16 14.59 -17.94
N LYS A 513 3.29 15.33 -17.82
CA LYS A 513 3.85 16.15 -18.90
C LYS A 513 4.24 15.31 -20.13
N ASN A 514 4.58 14.04 -19.91
CA ASN A 514 4.92 13.08 -20.96
C ASN A 514 3.71 12.25 -21.43
N ASN A 515 2.49 12.71 -21.19
CA ASN A 515 1.24 12.05 -21.57
C ASN A 515 1.03 10.67 -20.94
N ILE A 516 1.56 10.44 -19.74
CA ILE A 516 1.36 9.18 -19.01
C ILE A 516 0.17 9.35 -18.06
N LEU A 517 -0.81 8.45 -18.16
CA LEU A 517 -1.94 8.42 -17.25
C LEU A 517 -1.52 7.78 -15.92
N ILE A 518 -1.78 8.46 -14.81
CA ILE A 518 -1.41 7.98 -13.48
C ILE A 518 -2.65 7.46 -12.75
N LEU A 519 -2.56 6.22 -12.28
CA LEU A 519 -3.42 5.66 -11.24
C LEU A 519 -2.70 5.83 -9.90
N THR A 520 -3.40 6.25 -8.85
CA THR A 520 -2.81 6.37 -7.51
C THR A 520 -3.72 5.84 -6.42
N ASN A 521 -3.13 5.30 -5.36
CA ASN A 521 -3.80 4.81 -4.17
C ASN A 521 -2.81 4.75 -2.98
N GLY A 522 -3.34 4.51 -1.78
CA GLY A 522 -2.52 4.39 -0.58
C GLY A 522 -1.82 5.70 -0.20
N CYS A 523 -0.66 5.63 0.48
CA CYS A 523 -0.05 6.84 1.05
C CYS A 523 0.45 7.83 -0.01
N ALA A 524 0.92 7.35 -1.16
CA ALA A 524 1.37 8.21 -2.25
C ALA A 524 0.24 9.09 -2.84
N SER A 525 -1.02 8.71 -2.66
CA SER A 525 -2.13 9.52 -3.16
C SER A 525 -2.34 10.81 -2.35
N PHE A 526 -1.94 10.84 -1.08
CA PHE A 526 -2.10 12.02 -0.22
C PHE A 526 -1.40 13.26 -0.79
N PRO A 527 -0.08 13.28 -1.05
CA PRO A 527 0.55 14.47 -1.62
C PRO A 527 0.00 14.85 -3.00
N LEU A 528 -0.38 13.87 -3.83
CA LEU A 528 -0.99 14.14 -5.13
C LEU A 528 -2.35 14.82 -5.00
N MET A 529 -3.18 14.41 -4.04
CA MET A 529 -4.43 15.11 -3.72
C MET A 529 -4.17 16.49 -3.11
N LYS A 530 -3.31 16.58 -2.09
CA LYS A 530 -3.02 17.82 -1.34
C LYS A 530 -2.43 18.94 -2.22
N LEU A 531 -1.75 18.57 -3.29
CA LEU A 531 -1.12 19.50 -4.23
C LEU A 531 -1.88 19.64 -5.56
N GLY A 532 -3.10 19.08 -5.64
CA GLY A 532 -4.03 19.35 -6.74
C GLY A 532 -3.84 18.50 -8.00
N TYR A 533 -2.99 17.47 -8.00
CA TYR A 533 -2.80 16.58 -9.15
C TYR A 533 -4.04 15.73 -9.47
N CYS A 534 -4.87 15.46 -8.47
CA CYS A 534 -6.16 14.77 -8.61
C CYS A 534 -7.33 15.75 -8.89
N SER A 535 -7.06 16.96 -9.38
CA SER A 535 -8.07 17.94 -9.79
C SER A 535 -8.00 18.16 -11.29
N THR A 536 -9.13 18.54 -11.92
CA THR A 536 -9.16 18.92 -13.34
C THR A 536 -8.25 20.11 -13.65
N ASN A 537 -7.93 20.95 -12.67
CA ASN A 537 -6.95 22.02 -12.82
C ASN A 537 -5.55 21.49 -13.20
N ALA A 538 -5.20 20.26 -12.83
CA ALA A 538 -3.94 19.64 -13.20
C ALA A 538 -3.86 19.23 -14.69
N LEU A 539 -4.96 19.29 -15.45
CA LEU A 539 -4.93 19.10 -16.90
C LEU A 539 -4.02 20.10 -17.60
N GLU A 540 -3.85 21.30 -17.07
CA GLU A 540 -2.93 22.31 -17.59
C GLU A 540 -1.45 21.93 -17.41
N LEU A 541 -1.15 21.02 -16.49
CA LEU A 541 0.20 20.48 -16.27
C LEU A 541 0.48 19.27 -17.18
N ALA A 542 -0.57 18.62 -17.69
CA ALA A 542 -0.44 17.43 -18.52
C ALA A 542 0.03 17.77 -19.94
N GLY A 543 0.69 16.81 -20.58
CA GLY A 543 1.00 16.90 -22.00
C GLY A 543 -0.26 17.07 -22.84
N HIS A 544 -0.14 17.81 -23.95
CA HIS A 544 -1.29 18.21 -24.77
C HIS A 544 -2.19 17.02 -25.18
N LYS A 545 -1.60 15.87 -25.54
CA LYS A 545 -2.39 14.72 -26.01
C LYS A 545 -3.21 14.10 -24.88
N LEU A 546 -2.60 13.90 -23.71
CA LEU A 546 -3.30 13.39 -22.53
C LEU A 546 -4.40 14.36 -22.09
N LYS A 547 -4.11 15.66 -22.10
CA LYS A 547 -5.09 16.71 -21.80
C LYS A 547 -6.33 16.63 -22.70
N VAL A 548 -6.12 16.52 -24.02
CA VAL A 548 -7.22 16.41 -25.00
C VAL A 548 -8.04 15.14 -24.80
N PHE A 549 -7.38 14.01 -24.54
CA PHE A 549 -8.05 12.73 -24.31
C PHE A 549 -8.94 12.73 -23.06
N LEU A 550 -8.43 13.27 -21.94
CA LEU A 550 -9.10 13.21 -20.63
C LEU A 550 -10.30 14.15 -20.52
N LYS A 551 -10.35 15.23 -21.31
CA LYS A 551 -11.42 16.23 -21.33
C LYS A 551 -11.66 16.89 -19.97
N ASP A 552 -12.53 16.30 -19.16
CA ASP A 552 -12.96 16.78 -17.84
C ASP A 552 -12.54 15.83 -16.70
N LEU A 553 -11.66 14.86 -16.97
CA LEU A 553 -11.07 14.00 -15.94
C LEU A 553 -9.66 14.49 -15.55
N PRO A 554 -9.25 14.43 -14.27
CA PRO A 554 -7.89 14.75 -13.87
C PRO A 554 -6.87 13.80 -14.50
N PRO A 555 -5.60 14.22 -14.68
CA PRO A 555 -4.53 13.36 -15.20
C PRO A 555 -4.03 12.31 -14.19
N VAL A 556 -4.43 12.44 -12.92
CA VAL A 556 -4.15 11.47 -11.85
C VAL A 556 -5.47 10.96 -11.28
N TRP A 557 -5.70 9.66 -11.38
CA TRP A 557 -6.93 8.99 -10.95
C TRP A 557 -6.73 8.31 -9.59
N HIS A 558 -7.40 8.85 -8.57
CA HIS A 558 -7.39 8.25 -7.23
C HIS A 558 -8.30 7.01 -7.18
N MET A 559 -7.68 5.83 -7.12
CA MET A 559 -8.35 4.53 -7.09
C MET A 559 -8.70 4.03 -5.69
N GLY A 560 -8.16 4.65 -4.64
CA GLY A 560 -8.54 4.34 -3.25
C GLY A 560 -7.35 4.10 -2.31
N GLU A 561 -7.48 3.10 -1.45
CA GLU A 561 -6.51 2.73 -0.43
C GLU A 561 -5.52 1.64 -0.90
N CYS A 562 -4.68 1.16 0.01
CA CYS A 562 -3.64 0.17 -0.23
C CYS A 562 -4.15 -1.13 -0.90
N LEU A 563 -5.36 -1.59 -0.54
CA LEU A 563 -6.01 -2.77 -1.12
C LEU A 563 -6.55 -2.52 -2.54
N ASP A 564 -6.77 -1.26 -2.91
CA ASP A 564 -7.28 -0.90 -4.23
C ASP A 564 -6.21 -1.00 -5.33
N ASN A 565 -5.01 -1.49 -4.99
CA ASN A 565 -4.13 -2.13 -5.96
C ASN A 565 -4.82 -3.30 -6.71
N ALA A 566 -5.83 -3.93 -6.09
CA ALA A 566 -6.75 -4.84 -6.77
C ALA A 566 -7.48 -4.18 -7.95
N ARG A 567 -7.94 -2.93 -7.78
CA ARG A 567 -8.62 -2.17 -8.84
C ARG A 567 -7.65 -1.78 -9.95
N ALA A 568 -6.46 -1.30 -9.61
CA ALA A 568 -5.43 -0.98 -10.59
C ALA A 568 -5.06 -2.23 -11.42
N SER A 569 -4.89 -3.38 -10.76
CA SER A 569 -4.64 -4.66 -11.43
C SER A 569 -5.80 -5.09 -12.33
N ALA A 570 -7.05 -4.92 -11.87
CA ALA A 570 -8.24 -5.20 -12.67
C ALA A 570 -8.36 -4.27 -13.88
N PHE A 571 -8.03 -2.99 -13.73
CA PHE A 571 -8.02 -2.02 -14.80
C PHE A 571 -6.95 -2.35 -15.86
N PHE A 572 -5.71 -2.64 -15.43
CA PHE A 572 -4.65 -3.09 -16.33
C PHE A 572 -5.02 -4.35 -17.10
N LYS A 573 -5.62 -5.34 -16.41
CA LYS A 573 -6.14 -6.56 -17.04
C LYS A 573 -7.21 -6.22 -18.07
N ALA A 574 -8.22 -5.44 -17.71
CA ALA A 574 -9.36 -5.18 -18.59
C ALA A 574 -8.95 -4.41 -19.85
N VAL A 575 -8.04 -3.44 -19.73
CA VAL A 575 -7.48 -2.71 -20.88
C VAL A 575 -6.60 -3.64 -21.75
N ALA A 576 -5.79 -4.51 -21.13
CA ALA A 576 -5.01 -5.49 -21.87
C ALA A 576 -5.92 -6.47 -22.66
N GLU A 577 -6.96 -7.01 -22.02
CA GLU A 577 -7.94 -7.89 -22.66
C GLU A 577 -8.69 -7.20 -23.80
N ALA A 578 -9.13 -5.96 -23.62
CA ALA A 578 -9.76 -5.17 -24.68
C ALA A 578 -8.81 -4.88 -25.85
N SER A 579 -7.51 -4.76 -25.59
CA SER A 579 -6.50 -4.55 -26.63
C SER A 579 -6.10 -5.81 -27.41
N GLY A 580 -6.35 -6.99 -26.83
CA GLY A 580 -5.85 -8.28 -27.33
C GLY A 580 -4.38 -8.56 -27.04
N VAL A 581 -3.70 -7.69 -26.27
CA VAL A 581 -2.28 -7.81 -25.91
C VAL A 581 -2.16 -8.43 -24.51
N ALA A 582 -1.13 -9.24 -24.28
CA ALA A 582 -0.87 -9.80 -22.96
C ALA A 582 -0.50 -8.69 -21.96
N ILE A 583 -0.97 -8.80 -20.72
CA ILE A 583 -0.76 -7.78 -19.68
C ILE A 583 0.72 -7.41 -19.46
N LYS A 584 1.64 -8.38 -19.59
CA LYS A 584 3.09 -8.17 -19.46
C LYS A 584 3.73 -7.35 -20.58
N ASP A 585 3.07 -7.26 -21.74
CA ASP A 585 3.60 -6.60 -22.93
C ASP A 585 3.03 -5.20 -23.12
N MET A 586 1.95 -4.87 -22.40
CA MET A 586 1.34 -3.54 -22.41
C MET A 586 2.31 -2.47 -21.87
N PRO A 587 2.20 -1.20 -22.33
CA PRO A 587 3.01 -0.09 -21.85
C PRO A 587 2.56 0.35 -20.45
N TYR A 588 2.86 -0.50 -19.47
CA TYR A 588 2.50 -0.34 -18.08
C TYR A 588 3.73 -0.23 -17.19
N ALA A 589 3.58 0.52 -16.10
CA ALA A 589 4.58 0.65 -15.06
C ALA A 589 3.94 0.61 -13.66
N PHE A 590 4.73 0.22 -12.67
CA PHE A 590 4.42 0.37 -11.25
C PHE A 590 5.51 1.21 -10.57
N ALA A 591 5.15 2.28 -9.88
CA ALA A 591 6.11 3.07 -9.14
C ALA A 591 5.73 3.16 -7.67
N SER A 592 6.71 2.93 -6.80
CA SER A 592 6.58 3.12 -5.35
C SER A 592 7.87 3.75 -4.81
N PRO A 593 8.08 5.05 -5.11
CA PRO A 593 9.36 5.70 -4.89
C PRO A 593 9.75 5.75 -3.41
N GLU A 594 8.78 5.91 -2.52
CA GLU A 594 8.99 6.12 -1.07
C GLU A 594 8.50 4.94 -0.21
N TRP A 595 8.46 3.71 -0.73
CA TRP A 595 8.07 2.53 0.08
C TRP A 595 8.90 2.37 1.36
N SER A 596 8.31 1.78 2.41
CA SER A 596 8.96 1.69 3.72
C SER A 596 8.69 0.42 4.52
N ASN A 597 7.55 -0.26 4.32
CA ASN A 597 7.15 -1.42 5.11
C ASN A 597 7.01 -2.70 4.25
N GLU A 598 6.77 -3.84 4.89
CA GLU A 598 6.64 -5.13 4.21
C GLU A 598 5.52 -5.18 3.18
N LYS A 599 4.40 -4.47 3.43
CA LYS A 599 3.28 -4.38 2.50
C LYS A 599 3.68 -3.71 1.19
N GLY A 600 4.53 -2.69 1.26
CA GLY A 600 5.09 -2.03 0.09
C GLY A 600 5.92 -2.99 -0.78
N ILE A 601 6.69 -3.89 -0.16
CA ILE A 601 7.48 -4.90 -0.88
C ILE A 601 6.55 -5.90 -1.58
N CYS A 602 5.50 -6.36 -0.88
CA CYS A 602 4.50 -7.26 -1.46
C CYS A 602 3.74 -6.61 -2.63
N ALA A 603 3.35 -5.34 -2.51
CA ALA A 603 2.67 -4.61 -3.58
C ALA A 603 3.54 -4.47 -4.82
N ALA A 604 4.82 -4.12 -4.68
CA ALA A 604 5.74 -4.10 -5.81
C ALA A 604 5.87 -5.49 -6.46
N LEU A 605 6.00 -6.52 -5.65
CA LEU A 605 6.09 -7.90 -6.13
C LEU A 605 4.81 -8.34 -6.86
N SER A 606 3.61 -7.93 -6.41
CA SER A 606 2.36 -8.30 -7.08
C SER A 606 2.27 -7.76 -8.50
N PHE A 607 2.71 -6.53 -8.75
CA PHE A 607 2.74 -5.98 -10.13
C PHE A 607 3.85 -6.61 -10.97
N ARG A 608 5.00 -6.93 -10.38
CA ARG A 608 6.03 -7.72 -11.07
C ARG A 608 5.54 -9.10 -11.48
N LEU A 609 4.71 -9.75 -10.67
CA LEU A 609 4.07 -11.04 -11.00
C LEU A 609 3.09 -10.92 -12.18
N LEU A 610 2.54 -9.72 -12.43
CA LEU A 610 1.79 -9.40 -13.65
C LEU A 610 2.69 -9.15 -14.87
N GLY A 611 4.01 -9.18 -14.71
CA GLY A 611 4.97 -8.85 -15.77
C GLY A 611 5.18 -7.35 -15.95
N ILE A 612 4.85 -6.53 -14.95
CA ILE A 612 5.00 -5.07 -15.00
C ILE A 612 6.25 -4.66 -14.22
N ASP A 613 7.10 -3.83 -14.84
CA ASP A 613 8.30 -3.29 -14.20
C ASP A 613 7.96 -2.40 -12.99
N SER A 614 8.79 -2.50 -11.94
CA SER A 614 8.62 -1.77 -10.69
C SER A 614 9.76 -0.78 -10.44
N TYR A 615 9.45 0.44 -10.02
CA TYR A 615 10.39 1.56 -9.89
C TYR A 615 10.40 2.15 -8.47
N HIS A 616 11.58 2.32 -7.88
CA HIS A 616 11.75 2.75 -6.48
C HIS A 616 12.93 3.72 -6.29
N CYS A 617 12.84 4.60 -5.27
CA CYS A 617 13.93 5.48 -4.86
C CYS A 617 14.63 5.00 -3.57
N VAL A 618 14.14 3.91 -2.98
CA VAL A 618 14.66 3.32 -1.75
C VAL A 618 15.00 1.85 -2.02
N TYR A 619 16.18 1.41 -1.63
CA TYR A 619 16.55 0.01 -1.79
C TYR A 619 15.90 -0.90 -0.75
N VAL A 620 15.48 -2.08 -1.21
CA VAL A 620 15.30 -3.27 -0.36
C VAL A 620 16.69 -3.79 0.09
N PRO A 621 16.87 -4.22 1.36
CA PRO A 621 18.17 -4.63 1.89
C PRO A 621 18.63 -5.99 1.34
N THR A 622 19.17 -6.00 0.11
CA THR A 622 19.72 -7.20 -0.54
C THR A 622 21.19 -7.09 -0.91
N GLN A 623 21.79 -5.91 -0.75
CA GLN A 623 23.11 -5.55 -1.31
C GLN A 623 24.26 -6.41 -0.81
N GLY A 624 24.10 -7.12 0.31
CA GLY A 624 25.10 -8.06 0.79
C GLY A 624 25.15 -9.39 0.03
N SER A 625 24.20 -9.64 -0.88
CA SER A 625 24.16 -10.77 -1.81
C SER A 625 23.98 -10.28 -3.25
N ASP A 626 24.97 -10.51 -4.10
CA ASP A 626 24.88 -10.19 -5.53
C ASP A 626 23.81 -11.02 -6.22
N ASN A 627 23.70 -12.31 -5.86
CA ASN A 627 22.77 -13.22 -6.49
C ASN A 627 21.32 -12.83 -6.20
N VAL A 628 20.99 -12.50 -4.94
CA VAL A 628 19.64 -12.07 -4.58
C VAL A 628 19.36 -10.67 -5.12
N THR A 629 20.35 -9.76 -5.10
CA THR A 629 20.21 -8.43 -5.70
C THR A 629 19.96 -8.53 -7.21
N GLU A 630 20.70 -9.36 -7.93
CA GLU A 630 20.54 -9.54 -9.37
C GLU A 630 19.22 -10.23 -9.71
N PHE A 631 18.81 -11.23 -8.92
CA PHE A 631 17.50 -11.85 -9.07
C PHE A 631 16.38 -10.80 -8.94
N MET A 632 16.47 -9.95 -7.92
CA MET A 632 15.48 -8.91 -7.70
C MET A 632 15.54 -7.84 -8.79
N LYS A 633 16.72 -7.44 -9.26
CA LYS A 633 16.86 -6.41 -10.29
C LYS A 633 16.43 -6.92 -11.66
N ASN A 634 17.06 -7.97 -12.19
CA ASN A 634 16.86 -8.40 -13.58
C ASN A 634 16.44 -9.87 -13.72
N GLY A 635 16.76 -10.74 -12.76
CA GLY A 635 16.56 -12.19 -12.90
C GLY A 635 15.11 -12.64 -13.01
N THR A 636 14.13 -11.77 -12.71
CA THR A 636 12.71 -12.04 -12.97
C THR A 636 12.26 -11.67 -14.38
N LYS A 637 13.06 -10.97 -15.18
CA LYS A 637 12.65 -10.51 -16.52
C LYS A 637 12.33 -11.69 -17.43
N ASP A 638 13.16 -12.73 -17.39
CA ASP A 638 12.99 -13.90 -18.26
C ASP A 638 11.78 -14.77 -17.85
N ILE A 639 11.49 -14.84 -16.55
CA ILE A 639 10.45 -15.75 -16.02
C ILE A 639 9.10 -15.06 -15.81
N LEU A 640 9.06 -13.75 -15.54
CA LEU A 640 7.83 -12.99 -15.31
C LEU A 640 7.56 -11.96 -16.43
N GLY A 641 8.59 -11.49 -17.14
CA GLY A 641 8.52 -10.32 -18.04
C GLY A 641 8.90 -9.00 -17.37
N SER A 642 9.21 -9.00 -16.06
CA SER A 642 9.42 -7.77 -15.28
C SER A 642 10.74 -7.72 -14.53
N ARG A 643 11.19 -6.52 -14.21
CA ARG A 643 12.36 -6.18 -13.39
C ARG A 643 12.01 -5.23 -12.24
N MET A 644 12.96 -5.07 -11.32
CA MET A 644 12.91 -4.04 -10.29
C MET A 644 14.04 -3.04 -10.52
N ILE A 645 13.64 -1.79 -10.76
CA ILE A 645 14.53 -0.66 -10.97
C ILE A 645 14.58 0.15 -9.68
N VAL A 646 15.79 0.45 -9.21
CA VAL A 646 15.98 1.32 -8.05
C VAL A 646 17.02 2.38 -8.39
N ASN A 647 16.59 3.64 -8.39
CA ASN A 647 17.45 4.81 -8.53
C ASN A 647 17.05 5.85 -7.48
N VAL A 648 17.99 6.23 -6.61
CA VAL A 648 17.77 7.22 -5.54
C VAL A 648 17.54 8.63 -6.09
N ASN A 649 17.95 8.90 -7.33
CA ASN A 649 17.57 10.11 -8.05
C ASN A 649 16.21 9.90 -8.71
N HIS A 650 15.17 10.44 -8.09
CA HIS A 650 13.79 10.29 -8.55
C HIS A 650 13.52 10.99 -9.90
N ILE A 651 14.28 12.02 -10.27
CA ILE A 651 14.16 12.68 -11.59
C ILE A 651 14.69 11.76 -12.69
N GLU A 652 15.85 11.14 -12.49
CA GLU A 652 16.38 10.13 -13.42
C GLU A 652 15.45 8.92 -13.50
N LEU A 653 14.91 8.46 -12.37
CA LEU A 653 13.94 7.37 -12.33
C LEU A 653 12.68 7.69 -13.14
N ALA A 654 12.13 8.91 -13.02
CA ALA A 654 10.98 9.35 -13.78
C ALA A 654 11.25 9.35 -15.30
N ASN A 655 12.41 9.87 -15.72
CA ASN A 655 12.83 9.85 -17.11
C ASN A 655 13.05 8.41 -17.63
N GLN A 656 13.58 7.53 -16.79
CA GLN A 656 13.71 6.12 -17.12
C GLN A 656 12.34 5.46 -17.34
N ILE A 657 11.35 5.74 -16.49
CA ILE A 657 9.97 5.24 -16.69
C ILE A 657 9.42 5.69 -18.04
N VAL A 658 9.59 6.97 -18.41
CA VAL A 658 9.14 7.49 -19.72
C VAL A 658 9.79 6.72 -20.87
N ASN A 659 11.09 6.45 -20.78
CA ASN A 659 11.82 5.73 -21.82
C ASN A 659 11.43 4.24 -21.89
N ASP A 660 11.30 3.58 -20.74
CA ASP A 660 10.91 2.17 -20.67
C ASP A 660 9.48 1.97 -21.25
N LEU A 661 8.55 2.90 -20.99
CA LEU A 661 7.22 2.89 -21.63
C LEU A 661 7.31 3.05 -23.15
N LYS A 662 8.19 3.92 -23.67
CA LYS A 662 8.43 4.05 -25.12
C LYS A 662 9.01 2.76 -25.73
N GLU A 663 9.91 2.09 -25.02
CA GLU A 663 10.46 0.80 -25.48
C GLU A 663 9.39 -0.30 -25.51
N GLN A 664 8.52 -0.36 -24.51
CA GLN A 664 7.37 -1.28 -24.49
C GLN A 664 6.42 -1.04 -25.66
N ARG A 665 6.09 0.23 -25.97
CA ARG A 665 5.31 0.58 -27.17
C ARG A 665 5.98 0.11 -28.46
N LYS A 666 7.28 0.41 -28.60
CA LYS A 666 8.06 0.00 -29.78
C LYS A 666 8.06 -1.51 -29.97
N ALA A 667 8.12 -2.29 -28.88
CA ALA A 667 8.05 -3.74 -28.94
C ALA A 667 6.69 -4.27 -29.47
N LEU A 668 5.62 -3.48 -29.30
CA LEU A 668 4.28 -3.76 -29.85
C LEU A 668 4.07 -3.19 -31.27
N GLY A 669 5.06 -2.49 -31.82
CA GLY A 669 4.93 -1.76 -33.09
C GLY A 669 4.02 -0.54 -32.99
N TRP A 670 3.90 0.06 -31.81
CA TRP A 670 3.17 1.31 -31.58
C TRP A 670 4.16 2.48 -31.54
N ASP A 671 3.83 3.59 -32.21
CA ASP A 671 4.67 4.79 -32.32
C ASP A 671 4.78 5.60 -31.03
#